data_AF-A0A9W7T0X9-F1
#
_entry.id   AF-A0A9W7T0X9-F1
#
_cell.length_a   1.000
_cell.length_b   1.000
_cell.length_c   1.000
_cell.angle_alpha   90.00
_cell.angle_beta   90.00
_cell.angle_gamma   90.00
#
_symmetry.space_group_name_H-M   'P 1'
#
loop_
_entity.id
_entity.type
_entity.pdbx_description
1 polymer ?
#
loop_
_entity_poly.entity_id
_entity_poly.type
_entity_poly.pdbx_seq_one_letter_code
_entity_poly.pdbx_strand_id
1 'polypeptide(L)'
;MTTITSLPKDVLTLIVSYVKLKSHLWSAAKSCKSFYAVVIPTFYHHMVIREGHNMVGIVAALCPGNAGLQHVRHLTFLPRCEHFRQTPEQELDWIFSMLTNMLPRDRLLTFTFDCFARINPKLLAVLYQRQRHLRTMRVDSCFDWQSVENGRLITSNITCLNLQVHCNRTADFGQKMIEQLQTTMIHLEISFNIGEYCRMLGLGFFQPADRARAGQLVIKSLFRHVLHGVRQQHKLRTLHLNQVPLSDLAASKLAAAVQMSRLHSLGLQKCDEPVSLLSKIQPIGCPLRMDMRCLIVTCTYVGAGEGIDDFLRRFSGLQHLVIDSEGETAMRPALSALQNHAASLRTLYLECTPLTDGGEDEEESHYECEELQDFLSQCGSLEQLALNTPFVRLEFDKSRIKAHIKPFAEALAAAPALRTFRGLTVLNEGDDELDFHAGMETFTANAMQAWASQYFDPASQIMAFSICHSREEHFTIQGIRMRPGFYCRGQIMKPYGRTEATALEMSGEEVMEVEPASEILQLDLSSLGMISFTSVATTSKHLHLCAIPRRPPGMSSHVPFLAMPRDGQFSTDIKTQDIATPNGILSPSSAMADAPEAPVLPRAPPASRLPASLRFVLVTVLSFAISSLLYTLVRGLSNFELAAISRPATDDYSVFFLVVWKLVEIATAWRAGYDWYDLTGLSLLSNLPYHSLVFTFYSIDASAVLISLAIDVVSLAVPFALLRPTIHAHEPGKQPNQQVAQDWQITSLTAIFGSAIYAVTLYFSLCSWLPSYLITHSINTDKLSMERAHAAKMENLVPLLLPVGWATAQFLFKPAIGSRANPGLTDPKLKPEKVKFDPETATIWDTIAMNLGFGEDGFSPRAEILAKRTGILIACTVVNTFVRVLMTVDGTEPVGTMGWSSIWGVAAFLTSAGYAFIANE
;
A
#
# COMPACT_ATOMS: atom_id res chain seq x y z
N MET A 1 -11.80 -35.72 26.69
CA MET A 1 -11.88 -34.43 25.98
C MET A 1 -12.07 -34.72 24.50
N THR A 2 -13.21 -34.34 23.92
CA THR A 2 -13.49 -34.51 22.48
C THR A 2 -12.76 -33.43 21.70
N THR A 3 -11.70 -33.80 21.00
CA THR A 3 -10.90 -32.87 20.19
C THR A 3 -11.73 -32.37 19.02
N ILE A 4 -11.92 -31.05 18.88
CA ILE A 4 -12.71 -30.44 17.78
C ILE A 4 -12.25 -30.92 16.39
N THR A 5 -10.98 -31.32 16.25
CA THR A 5 -10.40 -31.88 15.02
C THR A 5 -10.95 -33.25 14.62
N SER A 6 -11.65 -33.97 15.51
CA SER A 6 -12.32 -35.24 15.19
C SER A 6 -13.71 -35.06 14.58
N LEU A 7 -14.20 -33.82 14.45
CA LEU A 7 -15.48 -33.53 13.82
C LEU A 7 -15.43 -33.81 12.31
N PRO A 8 -16.53 -34.27 11.69
CA PRO A 8 -16.62 -34.40 10.25
C PRO A 8 -16.30 -33.09 9.53
N LYS A 9 -15.69 -33.18 8.34
CA LYS A 9 -15.29 -32.03 7.53
C LYS A 9 -16.45 -31.06 7.27
N ASP A 10 -17.67 -31.57 7.09
CA ASP A 10 -18.86 -30.76 6.84
C ASP A 10 -19.26 -29.91 8.05
N VAL A 11 -19.12 -30.47 9.26
CA VAL A 11 -19.39 -29.76 10.52
C VAL A 11 -18.32 -28.70 10.75
N LEU A 12 -17.04 -29.02 10.49
CA LEU A 12 -15.96 -28.03 10.54
C LEU A 12 -16.18 -26.91 9.51
N THR A 13 -16.64 -27.25 8.30
CA THR A 13 -16.96 -26.25 7.25
C THR A 13 -18.09 -25.34 7.70
N LEU A 14 -19.12 -25.91 8.34
CA LEU A 14 -20.21 -25.14 8.93
C LEU A 14 -19.71 -24.22 10.05
N ILE A 15 -18.86 -24.71 10.96
CA ILE A 15 -18.26 -23.90 12.04
C ILE A 15 -17.43 -22.75 11.45
N VAL A 16 -16.57 -23.04 10.47
CA VAL A 16 -15.74 -22.05 9.78
C VAL A 16 -16.60 -21.03 9.04
N SER A 17 -17.76 -21.42 8.51
CA SER A 17 -18.70 -20.48 7.86
C SER A 17 -19.32 -19.45 8.82
N TYR A 18 -19.29 -19.71 10.13
CA TYR A 18 -19.71 -18.75 11.16
C TYR A 18 -18.59 -17.78 11.59
N VAL A 19 -17.33 -18.05 11.23
CA VAL A 19 -16.22 -17.14 11.54
C VAL A 19 -16.20 -16.02 10.51
N LYS A 20 -16.70 -14.84 10.90
CA LYS A 20 -16.86 -13.68 10.00
C LYS A 20 -15.53 -12.96 9.72
N LEU A 21 -14.59 -13.02 10.64
CA LEU A 21 -13.34 -12.26 10.59
C LEU A 21 -12.25 -12.98 9.80
N LYS A 22 -11.70 -12.31 8.78
CA LYS A 22 -10.60 -12.86 7.95
C LYS A 22 -9.35 -13.13 8.78
N SER A 23 -9.03 -12.27 9.75
CA SER A 23 -7.93 -12.45 10.70
C SER A 23 -8.11 -13.72 11.56
N HIS A 24 -9.32 -13.97 12.04
CA HIS A 24 -9.66 -15.17 12.80
C HIS A 24 -9.65 -16.44 11.93
N LEU A 25 -10.13 -16.35 10.69
CA LEU A 25 -9.99 -17.43 9.71
C LEU A 25 -8.52 -17.74 9.44
N TRP A 26 -7.69 -16.72 9.27
CA TRP A 26 -6.25 -16.88 9.08
C TRP A 26 -5.57 -17.54 10.28
N SER A 27 -5.89 -17.09 11.50
CA SER A 27 -5.42 -17.72 12.75
C SER A 27 -5.90 -19.17 12.89
N ALA A 28 -7.14 -19.45 12.51
CA ALA A 28 -7.68 -20.81 12.48
C ALA A 28 -6.96 -21.69 11.43
N ALA A 29 -6.64 -21.16 10.25
CA ALA A 29 -5.87 -21.86 9.23
C ALA A 29 -4.45 -22.18 9.68
N LYS A 30 -3.83 -21.31 10.49
CA LYS A 30 -2.51 -21.53 11.11
C LYS A 30 -2.52 -22.56 12.24
N SER A 31 -3.67 -22.83 12.85
CA SER A 31 -3.75 -23.71 14.02
C SER A 31 -3.46 -25.18 13.71
N CYS A 32 -4.02 -25.75 12.64
CA CYS A 32 -3.79 -27.13 12.24
C CYS A 32 -4.20 -27.44 10.79
N LYS A 33 -3.69 -28.55 10.24
CA LYS A 33 -3.90 -28.96 8.84
C LYS A 33 -5.38 -29.23 8.48
N SER A 34 -6.17 -29.76 9.41
CA SER A 34 -7.59 -30.05 9.17
C SER A 34 -8.41 -28.76 9.04
N PHE A 35 -8.16 -27.76 9.88
CA PHE A 35 -8.75 -26.44 9.75
C PHE A 35 -8.24 -25.71 8.51
N TYR A 36 -6.94 -25.80 8.19
CA TYR A 36 -6.39 -25.24 6.96
C TYR A 36 -7.16 -25.71 5.71
N ALA A 37 -7.40 -27.02 5.57
CA ALA A 37 -8.11 -27.61 4.43
C ALA A 37 -9.59 -27.17 4.32
N VAL A 38 -10.19 -26.70 5.42
CA VAL A 38 -11.58 -26.25 5.50
C VAL A 38 -11.69 -24.73 5.33
N VAL A 39 -10.71 -23.98 5.83
CA VAL A 39 -10.69 -22.51 5.78
C VAL A 39 -10.29 -21.98 4.42
N ILE A 40 -9.32 -22.61 3.75
CA ILE A 40 -8.78 -22.12 2.46
C ILE A 40 -9.87 -21.86 1.40
N PRO A 41 -10.85 -22.77 1.17
CA PRO A 41 -11.94 -22.50 0.24
C PRO A 41 -12.71 -21.23 0.59
N THR A 42 -13.14 -21.10 1.84
CA THR A 42 -13.92 -19.95 2.34
C THR A 42 -13.14 -18.64 2.23
N PHE A 43 -11.83 -18.70 2.49
CA PHE A 43 -10.94 -17.53 2.41
C PHE A 43 -10.74 -17.05 0.97
N TYR A 44 -10.58 -17.97 0.01
CA TYR A 44 -10.31 -17.66 -1.40
C TYR A 44 -11.56 -17.46 -2.27
N HIS A 45 -12.77 -17.72 -1.77
CA HIS A 45 -14.01 -17.54 -2.55
C HIS A 45 -14.15 -16.15 -3.19
N HIS A 46 -13.70 -15.09 -2.49
CA HIS A 46 -13.75 -13.72 -2.95
C HIS A 46 -12.34 -13.11 -2.96
N MET A 47 -11.80 -12.89 -4.15
CA MET A 47 -10.50 -12.28 -4.36
C MET A 47 -10.67 -10.82 -4.75
N VAL A 48 -10.06 -9.92 -3.97
CA VAL A 48 -10.04 -8.48 -4.27
C VAL A 48 -8.62 -8.10 -4.62
N ILE A 49 -8.45 -7.48 -5.79
CA ILE A 49 -7.17 -6.93 -6.23
C ILE A 49 -7.32 -5.41 -6.19
N ARG A 50 -6.65 -4.76 -5.23
CA ARG A 50 -6.57 -3.29 -5.14
C ARG A 50 -5.31 -2.78 -5.84
N GLU A 51 -5.41 -1.70 -6.59
CA GLU A 51 -4.24 -1.01 -7.14
C GLU A 51 -3.40 -0.38 -6.00
N GLY A 52 -2.08 -0.52 -6.08
CA GLY A 52 -1.14 -0.16 -5.01
C GLY A 52 -0.71 -1.33 -4.13
N HIS A 53 -1.29 -2.53 -4.29
CA HIS A 53 -0.66 -3.74 -3.77
C HIS A 53 0.67 -3.97 -4.51
N ASN A 54 1.72 -4.30 -3.75
CA ASN A 54 3.01 -4.70 -4.28
C ASN A 54 2.81 -5.75 -5.39
N MET A 55 3.30 -5.48 -6.61
CA MET A 55 3.21 -6.40 -7.75
C MET A 55 3.74 -7.79 -7.41
N VAL A 56 4.73 -7.87 -6.50
CA VAL A 56 5.24 -9.13 -5.94
C VAL A 56 4.13 -9.93 -5.23
N GLY A 57 3.24 -9.26 -4.49
CA GLY A 57 2.10 -9.88 -3.83
C GLY A 57 1.04 -10.40 -4.80
N ILE A 58 0.78 -9.68 -5.90
CA ILE A 58 -0.15 -10.12 -6.95
C ILE A 58 0.43 -11.34 -7.70
N VAL A 59 1.72 -11.30 -8.07
CA VAL A 59 2.44 -12.44 -8.67
C VAL A 59 2.41 -13.66 -7.74
N ALA A 60 2.69 -13.48 -6.46
CA ALA A 60 2.67 -14.55 -5.47
C ALA A 60 1.26 -15.14 -5.31
N ALA A 61 0.23 -14.28 -5.28
CA ALA A 61 -1.16 -14.71 -5.17
C ALA A 61 -1.62 -15.49 -6.41
N LEU A 62 -1.19 -15.08 -7.61
CA LEU A 62 -1.54 -15.69 -8.89
C LEU A 62 -0.56 -16.78 -9.37
N CYS A 63 0.28 -17.30 -8.48
CA CYS A 63 1.23 -18.37 -8.76
C CYS A 63 0.51 -19.71 -8.99
N PRO A 64 0.95 -20.58 -9.93
CA PRO A 64 0.28 -21.86 -10.19
C PRO A 64 0.36 -22.82 -8.99
N GLY A 65 1.34 -22.62 -8.10
CA GLY A 65 1.46 -23.37 -6.84
C GLY A 65 0.41 -22.98 -5.79
N ASN A 66 -0.36 -21.92 -5.99
CA ASN A 66 -1.38 -21.50 -5.04
C ASN A 66 -2.63 -22.37 -5.13
N ALA A 67 -2.75 -23.34 -4.22
CA ALA A 67 -3.91 -24.22 -4.10
C ALA A 67 -5.23 -23.48 -3.79
N GLY A 68 -5.18 -22.20 -3.40
CA GLY A 68 -6.35 -21.36 -3.17
C GLY A 68 -7.06 -20.93 -4.46
N LEU A 69 -6.35 -20.83 -5.59
CA LEU A 69 -6.91 -20.31 -6.85
C LEU A 69 -8.07 -21.14 -7.41
N GLN A 70 -8.11 -22.44 -7.11
CA GLN A 70 -9.20 -23.32 -7.52
C GLN A 70 -10.53 -23.03 -6.82
N HIS A 71 -10.50 -22.26 -5.73
CA HIS A 71 -11.67 -21.89 -4.94
C HIS A 71 -12.19 -20.49 -5.26
N VAL A 72 -11.51 -19.71 -6.10
CA VAL A 72 -11.94 -18.35 -6.45
C VAL A 72 -13.23 -18.39 -7.27
N ARG A 73 -14.28 -17.74 -6.76
CA ARG A 73 -15.60 -17.62 -7.40
C ARG A 73 -15.97 -16.20 -7.76
N HIS A 74 -15.47 -15.23 -6.99
CA HIS A 74 -15.76 -13.82 -7.18
C HIS A 74 -14.42 -13.07 -7.27
N LEU A 75 -14.24 -12.32 -8.35
CA LEU A 75 -13.04 -11.51 -8.57
C LEU A 75 -13.45 -10.06 -8.75
N THR A 76 -12.94 -9.20 -7.88
CA THR A 76 -13.19 -7.76 -7.91
C THR A 76 -11.86 -7.04 -8.05
N PHE A 77 -11.75 -6.22 -9.10
CA PHE A 77 -10.60 -5.35 -9.30
C PHE A 77 -10.99 -3.92 -8.92
N LEU A 78 -10.30 -3.36 -7.93
CA LEU A 78 -10.50 -2.02 -7.39
C LEU A 78 -9.30 -1.15 -7.80
N PRO A 79 -9.43 -0.31 -8.83
CA PRO A 79 -8.37 0.62 -9.22
C PRO A 79 -8.17 1.71 -8.14
N ARG A 80 -7.13 2.56 -8.19
CA ARG A 80 -7.05 3.83 -7.42
C ARG A 80 -7.26 4.98 -8.40
N CYS A 81 -8.42 5.62 -8.30
CA CYS A 81 -8.91 6.55 -9.32
C CYS A 81 -8.04 7.80 -9.56
N GLU A 82 -7.20 8.21 -8.62
CA GLU A 82 -6.37 9.41 -8.78
C GLU A 82 -5.14 9.20 -9.68
N HIS A 83 -4.62 7.97 -9.78
CA HIS A 83 -3.39 7.67 -10.52
C HIS A 83 -3.64 7.09 -11.92
N PHE A 84 -4.89 6.74 -12.25
CA PHE A 84 -5.23 6.06 -13.50
C PHE A 84 -5.16 6.91 -14.78
N ARG A 85 -4.84 8.20 -14.67
CA ARG A 85 -4.42 8.98 -15.84
C ARG A 85 -2.95 8.73 -16.23
N GLN A 86 -2.16 8.10 -15.37
CA GLN A 86 -0.70 7.97 -15.53
C GLN A 86 -0.16 6.53 -15.45
N THR A 87 -0.92 5.53 -14.99
CA THR A 87 -0.46 4.14 -15.03
C THR A 87 -0.39 3.62 -16.48
N PRO A 88 0.73 3.00 -16.88
CA PRO A 88 0.90 2.54 -18.26
C PRO A 88 -0.06 1.39 -18.54
N GLU A 89 -0.83 1.48 -19.64
CA GLU A 89 -1.78 0.45 -20.12
C GLU A 89 -1.19 -0.99 -20.12
N GLN A 90 0.14 -1.09 -20.21
CA GLN A 90 0.92 -2.33 -20.17
C GLN A 90 0.80 -3.11 -18.86
N GLU A 91 0.66 -2.45 -17.70
CA GLU A 91 0.55 -3.13 -16.41
C GLU A 91 -0.80 -3.85 -16.25
N LEU A 92 -1.89 -3.18 -16.65
CA LEU A 92 -3.22 -3.80 -16.66
C LEU A 92 -3.27 -4.99 -17.61
N ASP A 93 -2.78 -4.83 -18.85
CA ASP A 93 -2.74 -5.92 -19.81
C ASP A 93 -1.93 -7.13 -19.31
N TRP A 94 -0.84 -6.88 -18.59
CA TRP A 94 -0.07 -7.93 -17.94
C TRP A 94 -0.86 -8.64 -16.82
N ILE A 95 -1.51 -7.89 -15.92
CA ILE A 95 -2.36 -8.47 -14.85
C ILE A 95 -3.48 -9.31 -15.46
N PHE A 96 -4.17 -8.80 -16.48
CA PHE A 96 -5.25 -9.51 -17.18
C PHE A 96 -4.74 -10.74 -17.93
N SER A 97 -3.56 -10.68 -18.54
CA SER A 97 -2.90 -11.84 -19.14
C SER A 97 -2.59 -12.90 -18.09
N MET A 98 -2.11 -12.50 -16.91
CA MET A 98 -1.84 -13.44 -15.82
C MET A 98 -3.15 -14.04 -15.27
N LEU A 99 -4.17 -13.23 -15.00
CA LEU A 99 -5.48 -13.71 -14.56
C LEU A 99 -6.09 -14.71 -15.54
N THR A 100 -6.09 -14.39 -16.83
CA THR A 100 -6.65 -15.27 -17.86
C THR A 100 -5.89 -16.59 -17.99
N ASN A 101 -4.57 -16.58 -17.82
CA ASN A 101 -3.74 -17.78 -17.91
C ASN A 101 -3.80 -18.65 -16.66
N MET A 102 -3.74 -18.03 -15.49
CA MET A 102 -3.55 -18.68 -14.19
C MET A 102 -4.85 -19.09 -13.51
N LEU A 103 -5.98 -18.42 -13.82
CA LEU A 103 -7.27 -18.84 -13.27
C LEU A 103 -7.72 -20.18 -13.88
N PRO A 104 -8.15 -21.14 -13.03
CA PRO A 104 -8.75 -22.37 -13.51
C PRO A 104 -10.02 -22.08 -14.33
N ARG A 105 -10.27 -22.92 -15.35
CA ARG A 105 -11.43 -22.77 -16.24
C ARG A 105 -12.74 -23.00 -15.49
N ASP A 106 -13.77 -22.28 -15.90
CA ASP A 106 -15.16 -22.44 -15.43
C ASP A 106 -15.34 -22.40 -13.89
N ARG A 107 -14.53 -21.60 -13.19
CA ARG A 107 -14.63 -21.41 -11.73
C ARG A 107 -15.29 -20.08 -11.35
N LEU A 108 -15.08 -19.06 -12.17
CA LEU A 108 -15.51 -17.70 -11.85
C LEU A 108 -17.02 -17.54 -12.09
N LEU A 109 -17.72 -17.04 -11.06
CA LEU A 109 -19.15 -16.71 -11.10
C LEU A 109 -19.37 -15.22 -11.30
N THR A 110 -18.55 -14.37 -10.67
CA THR A 110 -18.61 -12.92 -10.88
C THR A 110 -17.23 -12.34 -11.12
N PHE A 111 -17.18 -11.42 -12.07
CA PHE A 111 -16.05 -10.59 -12.41
C PHE A 111 -16.53 -9.14 -12.41
N THR A 112 -15.90 -8.30 -11.60
CA THR A 112 -16.20 -6.88 -11.47
C THR A 112 -14.93 -6.07 -11.69
N PHE A 113 -15.02 -5.09 -12.58
CA PHE A 113 -13.93 -4.19 -12.92
C PHE A 113 -14.53 -2.81 -13.13
N ASP A 114 -14.38 -1.95 -12.14
CA ASP A 114 -15.09 -0.67 -12.06
C ASP A 114 -14.12 0.47 -12.40
N CYS A 115 -13.59 0.48 -13.63
CA CYS A 115 -12.73 1.56 -14.14
C CYS A 115 -13.10 1.96 -15.56
N PHE A 116 -12.82 3.22 -15.94
CA PHE A 116 -12.85 3.65 -17.35
C PHE A 116 -11.56 3.30 -18.11
N ALA A 117 -10.59 2.63 -17.47
CA ALA A 117 -9.37 2.18 -18.13
C ALA A 117 -9.66 1.21 -19.29
N ARG A 118 -8.87 1.32 -20.36
CA ARG A 118 -8.99 0.46 -21.54
C ARG A 118 -8.33 -0.88 -21.26
N ILE A 119 -9.09 -1.96 -21.38
CA ILE A 119 -8.59 -3.34 -21.30
C ILE A 119 -8.41 -3.86 -22.72
N ASN A 120 -7.38 -4.66 -22.99
CA ASN A 120 -7.28 -5.34 -24.27
C ASN A 120 -8.53 -6.20 -24.59
N PRO A 121 -9.23 -5.94 -25.72
CA PRO A 121 -10.42 -6.69 -26.15
C PRO A 121 -10.24 -8.20 -26.13
N LYS A 122 -9.06 -8.63 -26.57
CA LYS A 122 -8.74 -10.03 -26.78
C LYS A 122 -8.61 -10.76 -25.46
N LEU A 123 -8.00 -10.13 -24.45
CA LEU A 123 -7.84 -10.71 -23.12
C LEU A 123 -9.19 -10.87 -22.42
N LEU A 124 -10.05 -9.85 -22.51
CA LEU A 124 -11.40 -9.92 -21.94
C LEU A 124 -12.26 -10.98 -22.64
N ALA A 125 -12.17 -11.09 -23.97
CA ALA A 125 -12.85 -12.15 -24.71
C ALA A 125 -12.36 -13.55 -24.31
N VAL A 126 -11.05 -13.73 -24.13
CA VAL A 126 -10.46 -14.99 -23.63
C VAL A 126 -10.95 -15.32 -22.23
N LEU A 127 -11.06 -14.33 -21.34
CA LEU A 127 -11.61 -14.52 -19.99
C LEU A 127 -13.03 -15.09 -20.05
N TYR A 128 -13.92 -14.44 -20.81
CA TYR A 128 -15.31 -14.89 -20.95
C TYR A 128 -15.42 -16.27 -21.64
N GLN A 129 -14.55 -16.56 -22.61
CA GLN A 129 -14.52 -17.88 -23.26
C GLN A 129 -14.05 -19.00 -22.31
N ARG A 130 -13.13 -18.70 -21.39
CA ARG A 130 -12.61 -19.65 -20.39
C ARG A 130 -13.50 -19.79 -19.15
N GLN A 131 -14.42 -18.85 -18.91
CA GLN A 131 -15.29 -18.81 -17.72
C GLN A 131 -16.78 -18.85 -18.13
N ARG A 132 -17.28 -20.02 -18.51
CA ARG A 132 -18.65 -20.20 -19.05
C ARG A 132 -19.76 -20.08 -18.02
N HIS A 133 -19.43 -20.16 -16.74
CA HIS A 133 -20.37 -20.02 -15.62
C HIS A 133 -20.47 -18.59 -15.08
N LEU A 134 -19.85 -17.63 -15.77
CA LEU A 134 -19.88 -16.24 -15.37
C LEU A 134 -21.29 -15.66 -15.48
N ARG A 135 -21.69 -14.92 -14.44
CA ARG A 135 -23.00 -14.27 -14.31
C ARG A 135 -22.95 -12.76 -14.54
N THR A 136 -21.76 -12.17 -14.50
CA THR A 136 -21.53 -10.75 -14.78
C THR A 136 -20.89 -10.60 -16.16
N MET A 137 -21.25 -9.54 -16.87
CA MET A 137 -20.58 -9.17 -18.13
C MET A 137 -20.45 -7.66 -18.22
N ARG A 138 -19.26 -7.21 -18.61
CA ARG A 138 -18.91 -5.82 -18.90
C ARG A 138 -18.84 -5.59 -20.41
N VAL A 139 -19.41 -4.48 -20.87
CA VAL A 139 -19.37 -4.00 -22.26
C VAL A 139 -18.80 -2.58 -22.30
N ASP A 140 -17.70 -2.38 -23.01
CA ASP A 140 -17.00 -1.09 -23.15
C ASP A 140 -16.44 -0.89 -24.58
N SER A 141 -15.55 0.09 -24.79
CA SER A 141 -14.92 0.42 -26.10
C SER A 141 -14.15 -0.73 -26.70
N CYS A 142 -13.63 -1.56 -25.82
CA CYS A 142 -12.74 -2.65 -26.14
C CYS A 142 -13.54 -3.95 -26.29
N PHE A 143 -14.87 -3.93 -26.21
CA PHE A 143 -15.66 -5.13 -26.34
C PHE A 143 -15.69 -5.66 -27.79
N ASP A 144 -15.23 -6.89 -27.99
CA ASP A 144 -15.27 -7.55 -29.30
C ASP A 144 -16.67 -8.10 -29.61
N TRP A 145 -17.51 -7.24 -30.20
CA TRP A 145 -18.87 -7.60 -30.63
C TRP A 145 -18.90 -8.81 -31.58
N GLN A 146 -17.89 -8.96 -32.44
CA GLN A 146 -17.85 -10.02 -33.44
C GLN A 146 -17.80 -11.41 -32.79
N SER A 147 -17.15 -11.54 -31.63
CA SER A 147 -17.11 -12.80 -30.88
C SER A 147 -18.47 -13.21 -30.29
N VAL A 148 -19.34 -12.25 -29.94
CA VAL A 148 -20.72 -12.52 -29.49
C VAL A 148 -21.60 -12.91 -30.67
N GLU A 149 -21.53 -12.14 -31.76
CA GLU A 149 -22.34 -12.35 -32.97
C GLU A 149 -22.04 -13.70 -33.64
N ASN A 150 -20.77 -14.13 -33.60
CA ASN A 150 -20.34 -15.45 -34.08
C ASN A 150 -20.67 -16.61 -33.11
N GLY A 151 -21.40 -16.37 -32.01
CA GLY A 151 -21.82 -17.38 -31.04
C GLY A 151 -20.70 -18.00 -30.20
N ARG A 152 -19.51 -17.38 -30.17
CA ARG A 152 -18.35 -17.88 -29.41
C ARG A 152 -18.45 -17.55 -27.91
N LEU A 153 -19.26 -16.57 -27.54
CA LEU A 153 -19.52 -16.15 -26.16
C LEU A 153 -20.90 -16.61 -25.71
N ILE A 154 -20.95 -17.42 -24.65
CA ILE A 154 -22.20 -17.91 -24.07
C ILE A 154 -22.77 -16.85 -23.14
N THR A 155 -23.91 -16.27 -23.52
CA THR A 155 -24.57 -15.19 -22.75
C THR A 155 -25.74 -15.67 -21.89
N SER A 156 -26.11 -16.95 -21.96
CA SER A 156 -27.31 -17.50 -21.31
C SER A 156 -27.28 -17.46 -19.78
N ASN A 157 -26.10 -17.42 -19.16
CA ASN A 157 -25.93 -17.42 -17.70
C ASN A 157 -25.80 -16.02 -17.10
N ILE A 158 -25.78 -14.98 -17.94
CA ILE A 158 -25.53 -13.61 -17.51
C ILE A 158 -26.80 -13.04 -16.87
N THR A 159 -26.66 -12.63 -15.62
CA THR A 159 -27.71 -11.99 -14.81
C THR A 159 -27.40 -10.53 -14.50
N CYS A 160 -26.14 -10.11 -14.62
CA CYS A 160 -25.68 -8.75 -14.34
C CYS A 160 -24.91 -8.19 -15.54
N LEU A 161 -25.34 -7.02 -16.04
CA LEU A 161 -24.72 -6.34 -17.17
C LEU A 161 -24.19 -4.98 -16.71
N ASN A 162 -22.89 -4.74 -16.91
CA ASN A 162 -22.23 -3.46 -16.69
C ASN A 162 -21.88 -2.82 -18.05
N LEU A 163 -22.49 -1.68 -18.36
CA LEU A 163 -22.31 -0.95 -19.61
C LEU A 163 -21.49 0.32 -19.38
N GLN A 164 -20.36 0.44 -20.06
CA GLN A 164 -19.47 1.59 -20.01
C GLN A 164 -19.57 2.38 -21.32
N VAL A 165 -20.38 3.43 -21.30
CA VAL A 165 -20.74 4.20 -22.49
C VAL A 165 -19.87 5.45 -22.59
N HIS A 166 -19.09 5.54 -23.66
CA HIS A 166 -18.24 6.70 -23.98
C HIS A 166 -18.40 7.16 -25.43
N CYS A 167 -19.06 6.36 -26.30
CA CYS A 167 -19.42 6.76 -27.66
C CYS A 167 -20.73 6.11 -28.14
N ASN A 168 -21.25 6.58 -29.29
CA ASN A 168 -22.45 6.00 -29.92
C ASN A 168 -22.30 4.50 -30.22
N ARG A 169 -21.10 4.04 -30.61
CA ARG A 169 -20.87 2.61 -30.90
C ARG A 169 -21.11 1.75 -29.67
N THR A 170 -20.63 2.16 -28.49
CA THR A 170 -20.91 1.43 -27.25
C THR A 170 -22.37 1.47 -26.85
N ALA A 171 -23.07 2.56 -27.13
CA ALA A 171 -24.51 2.63 -26.89
C ALA A 171 -25.28 1.65 -27.81
N ASP A 172 -24.89 1.55 -29.08
CA ASP A 172 -25.50 0.58 -30.01
C ASP A 172 -25.18 -0.88 -29.62
N PHE A 173 -23.95 -1.18 -29.16
CA PHE A 173 -23.60 -2.51 -28.62
C PHE A 173 -24.39 -2.83 -27.35
N GLY A 174 -24.50 -1.87 -26.42
CA GLY A 174 -25.31 -2.00 -25.22
C GLY A 174 -26.78 -2.28 -25.54
N GLN A 175 -27.34 -1.60 -26.55
CA GLN A 175 -28.71 -1.83 -27.01
C GLN A 175 -28.94 -3.28 -27.46
N LYS A 176 -28.04 -3.83 -28.29
CA LYS A 176 -28.13 -5.24 -28.74
C LYS A 176 -28.00 -6.23 -27.58
N MET A 177 -27.13 -5.95 -26.60
CA MET A 177 -26.99 -6.81 -25.40
C MET A 177 -28.23 -6.78 -24.52
N ILE A 178 -28.82 -5.60 -24.29
CA ILE A 178 -30.04 -5.45 -23.49
C ILE A 178 -31.20 -6.24 -24.13
N GLU A 179 -31.25 -6.27 -25.46
CA GLU A 179 -32.22 -7.05 -26.23
C GLU A 179 -31.97 -8.56 -26.05
N GLN A 180 -30.72 -9.01 -26.25
CA GLN A 180 -30.36 -10.42 -26.11
C GLN A 180 -30.57 -10.95 -24.67
N LEU A 181 -30.31 -10.13 -23.65
CA LEU A 181 -30.37 -10.50 -22.24
C LEU A 181 -31.72 -10.20 -21.56
N GLN A 182 -32.74 -9.77 -22.32
CA GLN A 182 -34.03 -9.35 -21.77
C GLN A 182 -34.71 -10.38 -20.86
N THR A 183 -34.43 -11.67 -21.04
CA THR A 183 -35.05 -12.77 -20.28
C THR A 183 -34.23 -13.26 -19.08
N THR A 184 -32.94 -12.93 -19.00
CA THR A 184 -32.03 -13.41 -17.94
C THR A 184 -31.51 -12.29 -17.04
N MET A 185 -31.48 -11.05 -17.54
CA MET A 185 -30.94 -9.89 -16.82
C MET A 185 -31.78 -9.52 -15.61
N ILE A 186 -31.12 -9.41 -14.46
CA ILE A 186 -31.70 -9.01 -13.17
C ILE A 186 -31.09 -7.69 -12.70
N HIS A 187 -29.81 -7.46 -13.00
CA HIS A 187 -29.05 -6.28 -12.60
C HIS A 187 -28.50 -5.57 -13.84
N LEU A 188 -28.70 -4.27 -13.92
CA LEU A 188 -28.20 -3.41 -14.99
C LEU A 188 -27.49 -2.22 -14.37
N GLU A 189 -26.22 -2.05 -14.73
CA GLU A 189 -25.38 -0.92 -14.35
C GLU A 189 -24.96 -0.17 -15.62
N ILE A 190 -25.18 1.14 -15.66
CA ILE A 190 -24.84 2.01 -16.79
C ILE A 190 -23.94 3.12 -16.28
N SER A 191 -22.67 3.06 -16.66
CA SER A 191 -21.69 4.11 -16.39
C SER A 191 -21.44 4.92 -17.66
N PHE A 192 -21.60 6.23 -17.57
CA PHE A 192 -21.50 7.13 -18.71
C PHE A 192 -20.36 8.13 -18.54
N ASN A 193 -19.34 8.04 -19.40
CA ASN A 193 -18.27 9.04 -19.42
C ASN A 193 -18.73 10.26 -20.22
N ILE A 194 -19.39 11.18 -19.54
CA ILE A 194 -19.94 12.40 -20.14
C ILE A 194 -18.86 13.27 -20.79
N GLY A 195 -17.65 13.34 -20.22
CA GLY A 195 -16.56 14.16 -20.73
C GLY A 195 -16.04 13.67 -22.09
N GLU A 196 -15.80 12.37 -22.22
CA GLU A 196 -15.35 11.76 -23.47
C GLU A 196 -16.46 11.76 -24.53
N TYR A 197 -17.70 11.48 -24.13
CA TYR A 197 -18.84 11.46 -25.05
C TYR A 197 -19.16 12.84 -25.62
N CYS A 198 -19.18 13.89 -24.79
CA CYS A 198 -19.36 15.27 -25.25
C CYS A 198 -18.23 15.68 -26.20
N ARG A 199 -16.97 15.35 -25.88
CA ARG A 199 -15.81 15.61 -26.76
C ARG A 199 -15.98 14.94 -28.12
N MET A 200 -16.42 13.69 -28.17
CA MET A 200 -16.63 12.94 -29.41
C MET A 200 -17.77 13.48 -30.28
N LEU A 201 -18.78 14.11 -29.68
CA LEU A 201 -19.89 14.75 -30.39
C LEU A 201 -19.66 16.23 -30.70
N GLY A 202 -18.54 16.81 -30.28
CA GLY A 202 -18.28 18.25 -30.41
C GLY A 202 -19.19 19.12 -29.53
N LEU A 203 -19.70 18.57 -28.43
CA LEU A 203 -20.55 19.26 -27.45
C LEU A 203 -19.70 19.86 -26.31
N GLY A 204 -20.14 20.98 -25.75
CA GLY A 204 -19.49 21.65 -24.63
C GLY A 204 -19.73 20.93 -23.31
N PHE A 205 -18.72 20.24 -22.78
CA PHE A 205 -18.82 19.50 -21.51
C PHE A 205 -19.26 20.35 -20.31
N PHE A 206 -18.91 21.64 -20.27
CA PHE A 206 -19.27 22.53 -19.16
C PHE A 206 -20.66 23.17 -19.30
N GLN A 207 -21.35 22.98 -20.43
CA GLN A 207 -22.67 23.57 -20.66
C GLN A 207 -23.78 22.58 -20.24
N PRO A 208 -24.67 22.92 -19.30
CA PRO A 208 -25.75 22.04 -18.84
C PRO A 208 -26.67 21.55 -19.97
N ALA A 209 -26.98 22.42 -20.94
CA ALA A 209 -27.82 22.08 -22.08
C ALA A 209 -27.22 20.96 -22.96
N ASP A 210 -25.90 20.98 -23.15
CA ASP A 210 -25.18 19.99 -23.93
C ASP A 210 -25.07 18.65 -23.18
N ARG A 211 -24.90 18.68 -21.85
CA ARG A 211 -24.98 17.49 -20.98
C ARG A 211 -26.36 16.84 -21.05
N ALA A 212 -27.42 17.64 -20.91
CA ALA A 212 -28.79 17.17 -21.03
C ALA A 212 -29.05 16.51 -22.39
N ARG A 213 -28.57 17.13 -23.48
CA ARG A 213 -28.66 16.58 -24.84
C ARG A 213 -27.91 15.26 -24.98
N ALA A 214 -26.70 15.15 -24.40
CA ALA A 214 -25.92 13.91 -24.41
C ALA A 214 -26.67 12.78 -23.69
N GLY A 215 -27.20 13.03 -22.49
CA GLY A 215 -27.99 12.04 -21.74
C GLY A 215 -29.23 11.55 -22.51
N GLN A 216 -29.96 12.46 -23.15
CA GLN A 216 -31.12 12.10 -23.99
C GLN A 216 -30.75 11.21 -25.18
N LEU A 217 -29.63 11.47 -25.85
CA LEU A 217 -29.15 10.67 -26.98
C LEU A 217 -28.74 9.27 -26.55
N VAL A 218 -28.06 9.16 -25.41
CA VAL A 218 -27.59 7.88 -24.86
C VAL A 218 -28.75 7.00 -24.45
N ILE A 219 -29.70 7.52 -23.66
CA ILE A 219 -30.88 6.76 -23.22
C ILE A 219 -31.73 6.36 -24.43
N LYS A 220 -31.92 7.26 -25.40
CA LYS A 220 -32.62 6.94 -26.66
C LYS A 220 -31.92 5.83 -27.44
N SER A 221 -30.59 5.79 -27.44
CA SER A 221 -29.83 4.78 -28.18
C SER A 221 -29.84 3.43 -27.48
N LEU A 222 -29.59 3.40 -26.16
CA LEU A 222 -29.58 2.17 -25.35
C LEU A 222 -30.95 1.49 -25.33
N PHE A 223 -32.02 2.25 -25.16
CA PHE A 223 -33.39 1.72 -25.04
C PHE A 223 -34.21 1.84 -26.33
N ARG A 224 -33.57 2.07 -27.48
CA ARG A 224 -34.24 2.26 -28.78
C ARG A 224 -35.29 1.18 -29.05
N HIS A 225 -34.92 -0.09 -28.89
CA HIS A 225 -35.80 -1.23 -29.14
C HIS A 225 -36.99 -1.31 -28.16
N VAL A 226 -36.77 -0.96 -26.89
CA VAL A 226 -37.81 -1.00 -25.85
C VAL A 226 -38.82 0.15 -26.05
N LEU A 227 -38.33 1.33 -26.40
CA LEU A 227 -39.13 2.53 -26.65
C LEU A 227 -39.98 2.43 -27.93
N HIS A 228 -39.60 1.57 -28.89
CA HIS A 228 -40.33 1.36 -30.14
C HIS A 228 -41.34 0.19 -30.14
N GLY A 229 -41.64 -0.40 -28.97
CA GLY A 229 -42.93 -1.07 -28.75
C GLY A 229 -42.95 -2.59 -28.50
N VAL A 230 -41.86 -3.24 -28.06
CA VAL A 230 -41.83 -4.72 -28.03
C VAL A 230 -41.94 -5.38 -26.64
N ARG A 231 -41.61 -4.73 -25.51
CA ARG A 231 -41.95 -5.11 -24.11
C ARG A 231 -41.02 -4.36 -23.14
N GLN A 232 -41.54 -3.84 -22.03
CA GLN A 232 -40.72 -3.30 -20.93
C GLN A 232 -39.75 -4.36 -20.37
N GLN A 233 -38.68 -3.94 -19.70
CA GLN A 233 -37.80 -4.85 -18.95
C GLN A 233 -38.51 -5.28 -17.65
N HIS A 234 -39.16 -6.45 -17.64
CA HIS A 234 -40.03 -6.90 -16.53
C HIS A 234 -39.30 -7.70 -15.42
N LYS A 235 -38.07 -8.18 -15.68
CA LYS A 235 -37.27 -9.00 -14.75
C LYS A 235 -36.22 -8.20 -13.97
N LEU A 236 -35.96 -6.96 -14.38
CA LEU A 236 -34.96 -6.11 -13.77
C LEU A 236 -35.35 -5.82 -12.31
N ARG A 237 -34.42 -6.08 -11.38
CA ARG A 237 -34.56 -5.79 -9.95
C ARG A 237 -33.60 -4.72 -9.47
N THR A 238 -32.48 -4.52 -10.16
CA THR A 238 -31.50 -3.50 -9.81
C THR A 238 -31.17 -2.65 -11.03
N LEU A 239 -31.26 -1.34 -10.88
CA LEU A 239 -30.85 -0.37 -11.89
C LEU A 239 -29.90 0.64 -11.25
N HIS A 240 -28.64 0.66 -11.70
CA HIS A 240 -27.64 1.61 -11.26
C HIS A 240 -27.20 2.47 -12.46
N LEU A 241 -27.22 3.79 -12.29
CA LEU A 241 -26.79 4.77 -13.27
C LEU A 241 -25.65 5.58 -12.66
N ASN A 242 -24.55 5.75 -13.39
CA ASN A 242 -23.40 6.50 -12.96
C ASN A 242 -23.04 7.56 -14.01
N GLN A 243 -22.97 8.83 -13.60
CA GLN A 243 -22.68 10.00 -14.45
C GLN A 243 -23.66 10.23 -15.61
N VAL A 244 -24.86 9.64 -15.58
CA VAL A 244 -25.88 9.82 -16.63
C VAL A 244 -26.67 11.11 -16.38
N PRO A 245 -26.74 12.06 -17.33
CA PRO A 245 -27.58 13.26 -17.21
C PRO A 245 -29.06 12.92 -17.35
N LEU A 246 -29.86 13.22 -16.33
CA LEU A 246 -31.27 12.81 -16.22
C LEU A 246 -32.25 13.98 -16.44
N SER A 247 -32.03 14.79 -17.48
CA SER A 247 -33.02 15.80 -17.90
C SER A 247 -34.44 15.21 -18.00
N ASP A 248 -35.48 16.02 -17.80
CA ASP A 248 -36.89 15.57 -17.80
C ASP A 248 -37.28 14.64 -18.97
N LEU A 249 -36.79 14.92 -20.18
CA LEU A 249 -37.05 14.09 -21.36
C LEU A 249 -36.27 12.76 -21.33
N ALA A 250 -35.06 12.75 -20.79
CA ALA A 250 -34.26 11.55 -20.59
C ALA A 250 -34.89 10.67 -19.49
N ALA A 251 -35.27 11.28 -18.36
CA ALA A 251 -35.96 10.64 -17.26
C ALA A 251 -37.29 10.00 -17.68
N SER A 252 -38.12 10.71 -18.44
CA SER A 252 -39.40 10.18 -18.94
C SER A 252 -39.22 8.99 -19.88
N LYS A 253 -38.23 9.03 -20.79
CA LYS A 253 -37.89 7.88 -21.65
C LYS A 253 -37.39 6.69 -20.85
N LEU A 254 -36.55 6.92 -19.84
CA LEU A 254 -36.06 5.83 -18.99
C LEU A 254 -37.17 5.19 -18.17
N ALA A 255 -38.04 6.01 -17.56
CA ALA A 255 -39.23 5.56 -16.83
C ALA A 255 -40.21 4.79 -17.73
N ALA A 256 -40.32 5.13 -19.01
CA ALA A 256 -41.11 4.37 -19.97
C ALA A 256 -40.47 3.03 -20.36
N ALA A 257 -39.13 2.94 -20.37
CA ALA A 257 -38.40 1.74 -20.78
C ALA A 257 -38.30 0.68 -19.67
N VAL A 258 -38.23 1.10 -18.40
CA VAL A 258 -37.99 0.21 -17.25
C VAL A 258 -39.19 0.19 -16.30
N GLN A 259 -39.60 -0.99 -15.86
CA GLN A 259 -40.67 -1.14 -14.87
C GLN A 259 -40.16 -0.82 -13.45
N MET A 260 -40.22 0.45 -13.07
CA MET A 260 -39.65 0.96 -11.81
C MET A 260 -40.28 0.38 -10.54
N SER A 261 -41.54 -0.04 -10.57
CA SER A 261 -42.26 -0.56 -9.38
C SER A 261 -41.72 -1.88 -8.84
N ARG A 262 -41.05 -2.69 -9.68
CA ARG A 262 -40.47 -4.00 -9.30
C ARG A 262 -39.00 -3.92 -8.91
N LEU A 263 -38.40 -2.74 -8.99
CA LEU A 263 -37.01 -2.54 -8.61
C LEU A 263 -36.87 -2.70 -7.09
N HIS A 264 -35.90 -3.51 -6.70
CA HIS A 264 -35.46 -3.71 -5.33
C HIS A 264 -34.34 -2.71 -4.96
N SER A 265 -33.52 -2.31 -5.93
CA SER A 265 -32.43 -1.35 -5.72
C SER A 265 -32.35 -0.36 -6.89
N LEU A 266 -32.31 0.92 -6.56
CA LEU A 266 -32.10 2.02 -7.49
C LEU A 266 -30.87 2.82 -7.04
N GLY A 267 -29.90 2.99 -7.92
CA GLY A 267 -28.69 3.76 -7.68
C GLY A 267 -28.53 4.84 -8.74
N LEU A 268 -28.45 6.10 -8.32
CA LEU A 268 -28.24 7.27 -9.16
C LEU A 268 -26.97 7.94 -8.67
N GLN A 269 -25.83 7.63 -9.27
CA GLN A 269 -24.52 8.09 -8.81
C GLN A 269 -23.99 9.18 -9.74
N LYS A 270 -23.59 10.33 -9.19
CA LYS A 270 -23.05 11.49 -9.92
C LYS A 270 -23.93 11.89 -11.12
N CYS A 271 -25.24 11.68 -11.01
CA CYS A 271 -26.20 12.01 -12.07
C CYS A 271 -26.58 13.48 -11.97
N ASP A 272 -26.70 14.15 -13.12
CA ASP A 272 -27.29 15.49 -13.19
C ASP A 272 -28.81 15.36 -13.06
N GLU A 273 -29.43 16.13 -12.16
CA GLU A 273 -30.90 16.20 -11.94
C GLU A 273 -31.59 14.83 -11.62
N PRO A 274 -31.18 14.10 -10.56
CA PRO A 274 -31.79 12.80 -10.22
C PRO A 274 -33.28 12.91 -9.84
N VAL A 275 -33.72 14.05 -9.32
CA VAL A 275 -35.10 14.34 -8.91
C VAL A 275 -36.07 14.25 -10.09
N SER A 276 -35.63 14.62 -11.30
CA SER A 276 -36.43 14.48 -12.53
C SER A 276 -36.81 13.03 -12.82
N LEU A 277 -35.97 12.05 -12.48
CA LEU A 277 -36.34 10.64 -12.58
C LEU A 277 -37.30 10.24 -11.46
N LEU A 278 -36.98 10.58 -10.21
CA LEU A 278 -37.78 10.21 -9.04
C LEU A 278 -39.21 10.74 -9.12
N SER A 279 -39.41 11.97 -9.60
CA SER A 279 -40.73 12.58 -9.78
C SER A 279 -41.61 11.84 -10.78
N LYS A 280 -41.01 11.22 -11.82
CA LYS A 280 -41.71 10.46 -12.87
C LYS A 280 -42.01 9.02 -12.48
N ILE A 281 -41.44 8.52 -11.38
CA ILE A 281 -41.79 7.21 -10.83
C ILE A 281 -43.18 7.31 -10.20
N GLN A 282 -44.21 6.98 -10.97
CA GLN A 282 -45.58 6.84 -10.48
C GLN A 282 -45.83 5.40 -10.04
N PRO A 283 -46.20 5.13 -8.78
CA PRO A 283 -46.69 3.82 -8.38
C PRO A 283 -48.03 3.57 -9.09
N ILE A 284 -48.14 2.43 -9.78
CA ILE A 284 -49.37 2.05 -10.48
C ILE A 284 -50.41 1.60 -9.45
N GLY A 285 -51.46 2.40 -9.24
CA GLY A 285 -52.68 2.03 -8.50
C GLY A 285 -52.57 1.98 -6.97
N CYS A 286 -53.70 2.12 -6.27
CA CYS A 286 -53.79 2.06 -4.81
C CYS A 286 -53.98 0.61 -4.29
N PRO A 287 -53.43 0.22 -3.12
CA PRO A 287 -52.31 0.83 -2.39
C PRO A 287 -50.98 0.10 -2.65
N LEU A 288 -49.92 0.90 -2.80
CA LEU A 288 -48.59 0.69 -2.22
C LEU A 288 -47.97 -0.71 -2.37
N ARG A 289 -47.29 -0.96 -3.49
CA ARG A 289 -46.20 -1.93 -3.47
C ARG A 289 -45.10 -1.55 -4.45
N MET A 290 -44.18 -0.72 -3.97
CA MET A 290 -42.82 -0.73 -4.49
C MET A 290 -42.05 -1.78 -3.69
N ASP A 291 -41.35 -2.68 -4.37
CA ASP A 291 -40.49 -3.68 -3.72
C ASP A 291 -39.09 -3.11 -3.40
N MET A 292 -38.94 -1.78 -3.45
CA MET A 292 -37.68 -1.08 -3.31
C MET A 292 -37.17 -1.14 -1.87
N ARG A 293 -35.95 -1.67 -1.71
CA ARG A 293 -35.26 -1.83 -0.42
C ARG A 293 -34.03 -0.96 -0.31
N CYS A 294 -33.45 -0.54 -1.44
CA CYS A 294 -32.21 0.23 -1.46
C CYS A 294 -32.34 1.40 -2.45
N LEU A 295 -32.06 2.60 -1.95
CA LEU A 295 -31.97 3.83 -2.75
C LEU A 295 -30.62 4.48 -2.48
N ILE A 296 -29.85 4.72 -3.54
CA ILE A 296 -28.58 5.44 -3.50
C ILE A 296 -28.71 6.62 -4.45
N VAL A 297 -28.50 7.84 -3.96
CA VAL A 297 -28.51 9.06 -4.74
C VAL A 297 -27.24 9.83 -4.40
N THR A 298 -26.34 9.98 -5.38
CA THR A 298 -25.22 10.91 -5.29
C THR A 298 -25.32 11.92 -6.43
N CYS A 299 -25.22 13.20 -6.10
CA CYS A 299 -25.41 14.28 -7.08
C CYS A 299 -24.33 15.36 -6.98
N THR A 300 -23.96 15.86 -8.15
CA THR A 300 -22.99 16.96 -8.35
C THR A 300 -23.66 18.27 -8.76
N TYR A 301 -24.91 18.21 -9.22
CA TYR A 301 -25.70 19.36 -9.65
C TYR A 301 -27.19 19.00 -9.57
N VAL A 302 -27.97 19.77 -8.81
CA VAL A 302 -29.41 19.57 -8.66
C VAL A 302 -30.14 20.80 -9.19
N GLY A 303 -31.14 20.57 -10.05
CA GLY A 303 -32.19 21.55 -10.26
C GLY A 303 -33.24 21.42 -9.15
N ALA A 304 -33.74 22.53 -8.60
CA ALA A 304 -34.84 22.66 -7.63
C ALA A 304 -35.23 21.35 -6.88
N GLY A 305 -34.59 21.09 -5.72
CA GLY A 305 -34.65 19.84 -4.95
C GLY A 305 -35.99 19.41 -4.32
N GLU A 306 -37.13 20.02 -4.67
CA GLU A 306 -38.43 19.83 -3.97
C GLU A 306 -39.12 18.45 -4.21
N GLY A 307 -38.47 17.46 -4.83
CA GLY A 307 -39.12 16.20 -5.24
C GLY A 307 -38.76 14.93 -4.46
N ILE A 308 -37.71 14.95 -3.62
CA ILE A 308 -37.23 13.73 -2.95
C ILE A 308 -38.14 13.30 -1.78
N ASP A 309 -38.59 14.27 -1.00
CA ASP A 309 -39.50 14.10 0.12
C ASP A 309 -40.84 13.49 -0.32
N ASP A 310 -41.41 14.05 -1.39
CA ASP A 310 -42.63 13.53 -2.00
C ASP A 310 -42.48 12.12 -2.53
N PHE A 311 -41.29 11.76 -3.03
CA PHE A 311 -41.01 10.41 -3.48
C PHE A 311 -40.95 9.42 -2.30
N LEU A 312 -40.24 9.76 -1.23
CA LEU A 312 -40.10 8.91 -0.03
C LEU A 312 -41.45 8.68 0.67
N ARG A 313 -42.31 9.71 0.75
CA ARG A 313 -43.66 9.57 1.33
C ARG A 313 -44.57 8.58 0.57
N ARG A 314 -44.30 8.32 -0.71
CA ARG A 314 -45.16 7.47 -1.58
C ARG A 314 -45.05 5.97 -1.30
N PHE A 315 -44.04 5.51 -0.56
CA PHE A 315 -43.86 4.08 -0.29
C PHE A 315 -43.33 3.80 1.12
N SER A 316 -43.21 2.51 1.46
CA SER A 316 -42.67 2.02 2.73
C SER A 316 -41.77 0.80 2.49
N GLY A 317 -41.00 0.39 3.49
CA GLY A 317 -40.18 -0.84 3.41
C GLY A 317 -38.74 -0.66 2.92
N LEU A 318 -38.27 0.59 2.76
CA LEU A 318 -36.88 0.89 2.46
C LEU A 318 -35.95 0.44 3.61
N GLN A 319 -34.86 -0.23 3.27
CA GLN A 319 -33.88 -0.79 4.22
C GLN A 319 -32.57 0.00 4.21
N HIS A 320 -32.15 0.48 3.05
CA HIS A 320 -30.91 1.23 2.88
C HIS A 320 -31.19 2.51 2.10
N LEU A 321 -30.86 3.65 2.70
CA LEU A 321 -30.93 4.96 2.08
C LEU A 321 -29.57 5.64 2.15
N VAL A 322 -29.05 6.04 1.00
CA VAL A 322 -27.82 6.81 0.86
C VAL A 322 -28.10 8.03 0.00
N ILE A 323 -27.91 9.21 0.57
CA ILE A 323 -28.00 10.49 -0.13
C ILE A 323 -26.71 11.25 0.12
N ASP A 324 -26.02 11.60 -0.96
CA ASP A 324 -24.81 12.43 -0.94
C ASP A 324 -24.92 13.54 -1.99
N SER A 325 -24.91 14.77 -1.54
CA SER A 325 -25.14 15.95 -2.36
C SER A 325 -24.08 16.99 -2.10
N GLU A 326 -23.31 17.32 -3.14
CA GLU A 326 -22.26 18.33 -3.06
C GLU A 326 -22.84 19.75 -2.96
N GLY A 327 -22.83 20.32 -1.75
CA GLY A 327 -23.16 21.74 -1.56
C GLY A 327 -24.63 22.10 -1.65
N GLU A 328 -25.53 21.11 -1.70
CA GLU A 328 -26.96 21.35 -1.89
C GLU A 328 -27.79 20.75 -0.76
N THR A 329 -28.19 21.61 0.17
CA THR A 329 -29.04 21.27 1.33
C THR A 329 -30.45 20.86 0.93
N ALA A 330 -30.94 21.27 -0.24
CA ALA A 330 -32.29 20.95 -0.73
C ALA A 330 -32.53 19.44 -0.96
N MET A 331 -31.47 18.63 -1.09
CA MET A 331 -31.56 17.17 -1.19
C MET A 331 -31.69 16.48 0.16
N ARG A 332 -31.52 17.20 1.28
CA ARG A 332 -31.67 16.65 2.63
C ARG A 332 -33.15 16.31 2.87
N PRO A 333 -33.51 15.03 3.06
CA PRO A 333 -34.90 14.66 3.28
C PRO A 333 -35.36 15.12 4.66
N ALA A 334 -36.62 15.54 4.78
CA ALA A 334 -37.23 15.78 6.09
C ALA A 334 -37.39 14.44 6.83
N LEU A 335 -37.15 14.41 8.15
CA LEU A 335 -37.36 13.20 8.96
C LEU A 335 -38.82 12.71 8.88
N SER A 336 -39.76 13.65 8.73
CA SER A 336 -41.18 13.35 8.47
C SER A 336 -41.43 12.57 7.17
N ALA A 337 -40.61 12.78 6.13
CA ALA A 337 -40.69 12.01 4.89
C ALA A 337 -40.17 10.57 5.05
N LEU A 338 -39.23 10.35 5.99
CA LEU A 338 -38.66 9.04 6.31
C LEU A 338 -39.51 8.21 7.27
N GLN A 339 -40.55 8.80 7.87
CA GLN A 339 -41.37 8.17 8.91
C GLN A 339 -41.96 6.82 8.48
N ASN A 340 -42.37 6.69 7.21
CA ASN A 340 -42.91 5.45 6.63
C ASN A 340 -41.89 4.31 6.54
N HIS A 341 -40.61 4.62 6.66
CA HIS A 341 -39.48 3.69 6.53
C HIS A 341 -38.80 3.40 7.85
N ALA A 342 -39.06 4.16 8.93
CA ALA A 342 -38.37 4.06 10.22
C ALA A 342 -38.25 2.62 10.73
N ALA A 343 -39.33 1.85 10.69
CA ALA A 343 -39.35 0.46 11.17
C ALA A 343 -38.51 -0.52 10.32
N SER A 344 -38.33 -0.23 9.01
CA SER A 344 -37.63 -1.11 8.07
C SER A 344 -36.18 -0.71 7.79
N LEU A 345 -35.81 0.55 8.09
CA LEU A 345 -34.47 1.08 7.85
C LEU A 345 -33.42 0.34 8.67
N ARG A 346 -32.31 0.01 8.01
CA ARG A 346 -31.10 -0.62 8.55
C ARG A 346 -29.89 0.28 8.41
N THR A 347 -29.80 0.98 7.29
CA THR A 347 -28.71 1.93 6.98
C THR A 347 -29.31 3.24 6.53
N LEU A 348 -28.88 4.34 7.15
CA LEU A 348 -29.21 5.71 6.75
C LEU A 348 -27.92 6.52 6.64
N TYR A 349 -27.65 7.03 5.43
CA TYR A 349 -26.50 7.88 5.14
C TYR A 349 -26.98 9.16 4.47
N LEU A 350 -26.78 10.31 5.12
CA LEU A 350 -27.18 11.62 4.59
C LEU A 350 -26.02 12.60 4.70
N GLU A 351 -25.37 12.90 3.58
CA GLU A 351 -24.31 13.90 3.44
C GLU A 351 -24.80 15.01 2.50
N CYS A 352 -25.34 16.09 3.06
CA CYS A 352 -25.85 17.23 2.30
C CYS A 352 -25.28 18.54 2.83
N THR A 353 -23.98 18.56 3.15
CA THR A 353 -23.30 19.74 3.71
C THR A 353 -23.15 20.85 2.68
N PRO A 354 -23.39 22.12 3.04
CA PRO A 354 -23.14 23.27 2.15
C PRO A 354 -21.63 23.41 1.86
N LEU A 355 -21.29 23.96 0.68
CA LEU A 355 -19.91 24.18 0.23
C LEU A 355 -19.26 25.47 0.80
N THR A 356 -19.96 26.24 1.63
CA THR A 356 -19.51 27.56 2.07
C THR A 356 -18.46 27.48 3.18
N ASP A 357 -17.31 28.06 2.87
CA ASP A 357 -16.21 28.37 3.79
C ASP A 357 -16.63 29.54 4.69
N GLY A 358 -16.98 29.28 5.96
CA GLY A 358 -17.05 30.27 7.05
C GLY A 358 -18.17 31.32 7.02
N GLY A 359 -19.45 30.92 6.92
CA GLY A 359 -20.59 31.84 6.95
C GLY A 359 -21.66 31.52 8.02
N GLU A 360 -22.48 32.52 8.38
CA GLU A 360 -23.56 32.47 9.40
C GLU A 360 -24.65 31.37 9.17
N ASP A 361 -24.65 30.70 8.01
CA ASP A 361 -25.59 29.62 7.66
C ASP A 361 -25.19 28.22 8.22
N GLU A 362 -24.10 28.13 9.00
CA GLU A 362 -23.61 26.86 9.59
C GLU A 362 -24.57 26.23 10.62
N GLU A 363 -25.44 27.02 11.26
CA GLU A 363 -26.39 26.58 12.29
C GLU A 363 -27.50 25.64 11.74
N GLU A 364 -27.85 25.72 10.45
CA GLU A 364 -28.96 24.94 9.84
C GLU A 364 -28.54 23.56 9.28
N SER A 365 -27.27 23.19 9.39
CA SER A 365 -26.70 22.01 8.71
C SER A 365 -26.99 20.66 9.39
N HIS A 366 -27.56 20.65 10.60
CA HIS A 366 -27.88 19.44 11.38
C HIS A 366 -29.38 19.31 11.62
N TYR A 367 -29.83 18.13 12.07
CA TYR A 367 -31.23 17.92 12.48
C TYR A 367 -31.42 18.36 13.93
N GLU A 368 -32.58 18.91 14.24
CA GLU A 368 -32.97 19.22 15.61
C GLU A 368 -32.96 17.94 16.47
N CYS A 369 -32.41 18.03 17.69
CA CYS A 369 -32.21 16.85 18.54
C CYS A 369 -33.54 16.20 18.95
N GLU A 370 -34.60 16.99 19.16
CA GLU A 370 -35.93 16.48 19.54
C GLU A 370 -36.56 15.68 18.40
N GLU A 371 -36.60 16.24 17.18
CA GLU A 371 -37.13 15.55 15.99
C GLU A 371 -36.32 14.28 15.66
N LEU A 372 -35.00 14.36 15.79
CA LEU A 372 -34.12 13.22 15.56
C LEU A 372 -34.38 12.11 16.59
N GLN A 373 -34.53 12.45 17.86
CA GLN A 373 -34.84 11.49 18.92
C GLN A 373 -36.18 10.79 18.67
N ASP A 374 -37.21 11.55 18.28
CA ASP A 374 -38.54 11.02 17.96
C ASP A 374 -38.50 10.06 16.76
N PHE A 375 -37.75 10.41 15.72
CA PHE A 375 -37.55 9.53 14.57
C PHE A 375 -36.76 8.26 14.92
N LEU A 376 -35.65 8.41 15.64
CA LEU A 376 -34.78 7.29 16.00
C LEU A 376 -35.43 6.33 17.00
N SER A 377 -36.32 6.81 17.87
CA SER A 377 -37.11 5.97 18.77
C SER A 377 -38.02 4.97 18.02
N GLN A 378 -38.41 5.31 16.79
CA GLN A 378 -39.24 4.48 15.91
C GLN A 378 -38.40 3.55 15.02
N CYS A 379 -37.08 3.74 15.00
CA CYS A 379 -36.12 2.98 14.21
C CYS A 379 -35.66 1.70 14.93
N GLY A 380 -36.52 0.68 14.98
CA GLY A 380 -36.21 -0.57 15.66
C GLY A 380 -35.13 -1.46 15.00
N SER A 381 -34.82 -1.24 13.73
CA SER A 381 -33.89 -2.06 12.94
C SER A 381 -32.64 -1.32 12.44
N LEU A 382 -32.47 -0.05 12.81
CA LEU A 382 -31.40 0.80 12.28
C LEU A 382 -30.06 0.42 12.94
N GLU A 383 -29.12 -0.10 12.15
CA GLU A 383 -27.81 -0.57 12.61
C GLU A 383 -26.70 0.45 12.32
N GLN A 384 -26.84 1.21 11.23
CA GLN A 384 -25.83 2.13 10.72
C GLN A 384 -26.44 3.51 10.42
N LEU A 385 -25.78 4.57 10.90
CA LEU A 385 -26.22 5.95 10.70
C LEU A 385 -25.04 6.85 10.34
N ALA A 386 -25.18 7.68 9.32
CA ALA A 386 -24.26 8.78 9.01
C ALA A 386 -25.07 10.06 8.81
N LEU A 387 -24.77 11.08 9.62
CA LEU A 387 -25.44 12.37 9.63
C LEU A 387 -24.44 13.48 9.98
N ASN A 388 -24.79 14.71 9.64
CA ASN A 388 -24.13 15.89 10.18
C ASN A 388 -24.37 15.96 11.69
N THR A 389 -23.28 16.09 12.44
CA THR A 389 -23.29 16.31 13.89
C THR A 389 -23.39 17.81 14.21
N PRO A 390 -23.89 18.20 15.40
CA PRO A 390 -23.88 19.59 15.81
C PRO A 390 -22.45 20.14 15.81
N PHE A 391 -22.32 21.40 15.46
CA PHE A 391 -21.04 22.09 15.41
C PHE A 391 -20.41 22.18 16.80
N VAL A 392 -19.13 21.82 16.91
CA VAL A 392 -18.36 21.95 18.15
C VAL A 392 -17.05 22.64 17.80
N ARG A 393 -16.76 23.78 18.44
CA ARG A 393 -15.45 24.44 18.33
C ARG A 393 -14.38 23.59 19.03
N LEU A 394 -13.15 23.59 18.51
CA LEU A 394 -12.00 22.96 19.15
C LEU A 394 -11.68 23.63 20.50
N GLU A 395 -12.36 23.19 21.57
CA GLU A 395 -12.19 23.73 22.93
C GLU A 395 -11.58 22.69 23.89
N PHE A 396 -10.83 23.16 24.91
CA PHE A 396 -10.29 22.30 25.98
C PHE A 396 -11.31 21.95 27.08
N ASP A 397 -12.40 22.71 27.18
CA ASP A 397 -13.35 22.55 28.28
C ASP A 397 -14.28 21.35 28.04
N LYS A 398 -13.92 20.21 28.65
CA LYS A 398 -14.71 18.98 28.65
C LYS A 398 -16.17 19.20 29.09
N SER A 399 -16.44 20.20 29.94
CA SER A 399 -17.79 20.49 30.40
C SER A 399 -18.64 21.17 29.34
N ARG A 400 -18.06 22.10 28.55
CA ARG A 400 -18.73 22.74 27.41
C ARG A 400 -18.93 21.78 26.25
N ILE A 401 -17.90 21.00 25.91
CA ILE A 401 -18.01 19.90 24.93
C ILE A 401 -19.17 18.97 25.30
N LYS A 402 -19.23 18.55 26.58
CA LYS A 402 -20.30 17.70 27.08
C LYS A 402 -21.67 18.36 26.99
N ALA A 403 -21.79 19.66 27.25
CA ALA A 403 -23.07 20.36 27.16
C ALA A 403 -23.63 20.39 25.73
N HIS A 404 -22.78 20.58 24.71
CA HIS A 404 -23.19 20.62 23.30
C HIS A 404 -23.45 19.23 22.70
N ILE A 405 -22.62 18.23 23.02
CA ILE A 405 -22.71 16.89 22.43
C ILE A 405 -23.81 16.03 23.08
N LYS A 406 -24.04 16.21 24.39
CA LYS A 406 -24.92 15.32 25.16
C LYS A 406 -26.35 15.22 24.61
N PRO A 407 -27.06 16.31 24.23
CA PRO A 407 -28.41 16.20 23.69
C PRO A 407 -28.47 15.35 22.42
N PHE A 408 -27.52 15.54 21.52
CA PHE A 408 -27.45 14.77 20.28
C PHE A 408 -27.08 13.31 20.54
N ALA A 409 -26.16 13.05 21.47
CA ALA A 409 -25.77 11.70 21.85
C ALA A 409 -26.92 10.95 22.58
N GLU A 410 -27.78 11.65 23.31
CA GLU A 410 -29.03 11.12 23.87
C GLU A 410 -30.06 10.82 22.78
N ALA A 411 -30.16 11.65 21.73
CA ALA A 411 -31.00 11.37 20.56
C ALA A 411 -30.54 10.08 19.84
N LEU A 412 -29.22 9.92 19.64
CA LEU A 412 -28.65 8.68 19.08
C LEU A 412 -28.95 7.45 19.95
N ALA A 413 -28.97 7.63 21.28
CA ALA A 413 -29.29 6.56 22.21
C ALA A 413 -30.73 6.03 22.06
N ALA A 414 -31.63 6.78 21.42
CA ALA A 414 -33.02 6.35 21.18
C ALA A 414 -33.14 5.22 20.14
N ALA A 415 -32.15 5.02 19.28
CA ALA A 415 -32.14 3.92 18.32
C ALA A 415 -31.53 2.65 18.96
N PRO A 416 -32.32 1.63 19.33
CA PRO A 416 -31.84 0.50 20.15
C PRO A 416 -30.90 -0.45 19.41
N ALA A 417 -30.99 -0.51 18.08
CA ALA A 417 -30.19 -1.40 17.25
C ALA A 417 -28.93 -0.72 16.68
N LEU A 418 -28.71 0.57 16.94
CA LEU A 418 -27.63 1.35 16.34
C LEU A 418 -26.27 0.89 16.86
N ARG A 419 -25.39 0.45 15.95
CA ARG A 419 -24.05 -0.05 16.28
C ARG A 419 -22.95 0.88 15.80
N THR A 420 -23.16 1.53 14.66
CA THR A 420 -22.12 2.34 14.02
C THR A 420 -22.66 3.71 13.66
N PHE A 421 -21.93 4.75 14.06
CA PHE A 421 -22.28 6.12 13.74
C PHE A 421 -21.10 6.85 13.08
N ARG A 422 -21.37 7.58 11.99
CA ARG A 422 -20.41 8.46 11.31
C ARG A 422 -20.89 9.91 11.43
N GLY A 423 -20.11 10.74 12.11
CA GLY A 423 -20.30 12.19 12.12
C GLY A 423 -19.60 12.84 10.93
N LEU A 424 -20.39 13.49 10.08
CA LEU A 424 -19.94 14.09 8.80
C LEU A 424 -19.45 15.54 8.94
N THR A 425 -19.56 16.15 10.11
CA THR A 425 -19.18 17.56 10.31
C THR A 425 -17.66 17.71 10.32
N VAL A 426 -17.15 18.61 9.46
CA VAL A 426 -15.75 19.03 9.42
C VAL A 426 -15.51 20.06 10.53
N LEU A 427 -14.33 20.02 11.14
CA LEU A 427 -13.91 20.99 12.15
C LEU A 427 -13.66 22.34 11.48
N ASN A 428 -14.31 23.40 11.96
CA ASN A 428 -14.06 24.77 11.51
C ASN A 428 -13.06 25.46 12.44
N GLU A 429 -12.33 26.41 11.87
CA GLU A 429 -11.38 27.27 12.54
C GLU A 429 -12.17 28.25 13.42
N GLY A 430 -11.91 28.29 14.73
CA GLY A 430 -12.37 29.43 15.52
C GLY A 430 -11.57 30.66 15.08
N ASP A 431 -12.20 31.84 15.02
CA ASP A 431 -11.58 33.15 14.70
C ASP A 431 -10.39 33.55 15.61
N ASP A 432 -10.06 32.74 16.61
CA ASP A 432 -8.94 33.01 17.51
C ASP A 432 -7.64 32.58 16.83
N GLU A 433 -6.81 33.55 16.43
CA GLU A 433 -5.39 33.39 16.05
C GLU A 433 -4.63 32.68 17.17
N LEU A 434 -4.72 31.35 17.19
CA LEU A 434 -3.95 30.48 18.05
C LEU A 434 -2.55 30.36 17.44
N ASP A 435 -1.64 31.25 17.84
CA ASP A 435 -0.20 31.23 17.53
C ASP A 435 0.47 29.91 18.01
N PHE A 436 0.54 28.84 17.19
CA PHE A 436 1.17 27.59 17.65
C PHE A 436 2.02 26.83 16.62
N HIS A 437 3.31 26.74 16.97
CA HIS A 437 4.32 25.83 16.43
C HIS A 437 4.32 24.49 17.19
N ALA A 438 4.48 23.36 16.47
CA ALA A 438 4.80 22.02 16.96
C ALA A 438 3.90 21.46 18.10
N GLY A 439 2.88 20.66 17.76
CA GLY A 439 2.03 19.96 18.74
C GLY A 439 0.55 19.83 18.36
N MET A 440 0.11 20.54 17.32
CA MET A 440 -1.29 20.58 16.87
C MET A 440 -1.87 19.20 16.52
N GLU A 441 -1.11 18.29 15.90
CA GLU A 441 -1.61 16.94 15.59
C GLU A 441 -2.01 16.18 16.87
N THR A 442 -1.16 16.20 17.89
CA THR A 442 -1.45 15.56 19.18
C THR A 442 -2.58 16.26 19.93
N PHE A 443 -2.68 17.58 19.82
CA PHE A 443 -3.76 18.35 20.41
C PHE A 443 -5.12 17.98 19.79
N THR A 444 -5.21 18.02 18.47
CA THR A 444 -6.44 17.70 17.72
C THR A 444 -6.85 16.23 17.92
N ALA A 445 -5.89 15.29 17.90
CA ALA A 445 -6.17 13.88 18.18
C ALA A 445 -6.78 13.67 19.58
N ASN A 446 -6.21 14.31 20.62
CA ASN A 446 -6.74 14.24 21.98
C ASN A 446 -8.14 14.86 22.11
N ALA A 447 -8.39 15.98 21.43
CA ALA A 447 -9.70 16.63 21.41
C ALA A 447 -10.76 15.73 20.73
N MET A 448 -10.44 15.19 19.56
CA MET A 448 -11.32 14.26 18.83
C MET A 448 -11.62 12.99 19.65
N GLN A 449 -10.63 12.41 20.34
CA GLN A 449 -10.83 11.25 21.22
C GLN A 449 -11.73 11.61 22.41
N ALA A 450 -11.58 12.80 22.99
CA ALA A 450 -12.44 13.27 24.08
C ALA A 450 -13.89 13.44 23.60
N TRP A 451 -14.11 13.95 22.40
CA TRP A 451 -15.45 14.10 21.80
C TRP A 451 -16.08 12.73 21.52
N ALA A 452 -15.34 11.82 20.88
CA ALA A 452 -15.78 10.45 20.65
C ALA A 452 -16.18 9.74 21.95
N SER A 453 -15.45 9.99 23.04
CA SER A 453 -15.78 9.43 24.35
C SER A 453 -17.10 9.96 24.91
N GLN A 454 -17.45 11.23 24.68
CA GLN A 454 -18.74 11.79 25.11
C GLN A 454 -19.94 11.18 24.37
N TYR A 455 -19.75 10.66 23.15
CA TYR A 455 -20.81 9.94 22.42
C TYR A 455 -21.06 8.53 22.98
N PHE A 456 -20.01 7.81 23.40
CA PHE A 456 -20.12 6.44 23.92
C PHE A 456 -20.75 6.32 25.32
N ASP A 457 -20.79 7.41 26.07
CA ASP A 457 -21.37 7.46 27.42
C ASP A 457 -22.90 7.28 27.41
N PRO A 458 -23.69 8.14 26.73
CA PRO A 458 -25.14 7.99 26.66
C PRO A 458 -25.59 6.91 25.65
N ALA A 459 -24.87 6.74 24.53
CA ALA A 459 -25.24 5.79 23.47
C ALA A 459 -24.47 4.48 23.60
N SER A 460 -24.79 3.71 24.63
CA SER A 460 -24.06 2.47 24.98
C SER A 460 -24.15 1.34 23.93
N GLN A 461 -25.08 1.42 22.98
CA GLN A 461 -25.23 0.49 21.88
C GLN A 461 -24.19 0.72 20.76
N ILE A 462 -23.64 1.94 20.65
CA ILE A 462 -22.68 2.28 19.61
C ILE A 462 -21.33 1.63 19.95
N MET A 463 -20.82 0.85 19.01
CA MET A 463 -19.56 0.11 19.12
C MET A 463 -18.43 0.76 18.31
N ALA A 464 -18.77 1.40 17.20
CA ALA A 464 -17.85 2.07 16.30
C ALA A 464 -18.34 3.49 15.97
N PHE A 465 -17.43 4.45 16.00
CA PHE A 465 -17.69 5.86 15.77
C PHE A 465 -16.60 6.47 14.90
N SER A 466 -16.99 7.34 13.97
CA SER A 466 -16.06 8.16 13.19
C SER A 466 -16.48 9.62 13.25
N ILE A 467 -15.49 10.51 13.26
CA ILE A 467 -15.68 11.96 13.32
C ILE A 467 -14.76 12.67 12.33
N CYS A 468 -15.18 13.85 11.88
CA CYS A 468 -14.44 14.71 10.97
C CYS A 468 -14.11 14.00 9.64
N HIS A 469 -15.10 13.27 9.13
CA HIS A 469 -15.00 12.67 7.81
C HIS A 469 -15.23 13.76 6.77
N SER A 470 -14.19 14.10 6.01
CA SER A 470 -14.29 14.91 4.80
C SER A 470 -14.33 13.99 3.58
N ARG A 471 -14.81 14.52 2.46
CA ARG A 471 -14.75 13.85 1.15
C ARG A 471 -13.32 13.60 0.68
N GLU A 472 -12.39 14.41 1.15
CA GLU A 472 -10.96 14.19 0.95
C GLU A 472 -10.44 13.19 1.99
N GLU A 473 -9.53 12.28 1.60
CA GLU A 473 -8.85 11.35 2.53
C GLU A 473 -8.16 12.09 3.69
N HIS A 474 -7.91 13.38 3.48
CA HIS A 474 -7.41 14.30 4.48
C HIS A 474 -8.21 15.59 4.47
N PHE A 475 -8.47 16.15 5.64
CA PHE A 475 -8.95 17.52 5.76
C PHE A 475 -7.80 18.39 6.26
N THR A 476 -7.85 19.68 5.95
CA THR A 476 -6.82 20.63 6.38
C THR A 476 -7.38 21.49 7.49
N ILE A 477 -6.67 21.59 8.62
CA ILE A 477 -6.91 22.59 9.67
C ILE A 477 -5.65 23.44 9.76
N GLN A 478 -5.74 24.77 9.56
CA GLN A 478 -4.59 25.69 9.63
C GLN A 478 -3.38 25.23 8.78
N GLY A 479 -3.64 24.69 7.59
CA GLY A 479 -2.58 24.17 6.69
C GLY A 479 -2.02 22.79 7.06
N ILE A 480 -2.45 22.17 8.17
CA ILE A 480 -2.03 20.82 8.58
C ILE A 480 -3.02 19.78 8.04
N ARG A 481 -2.47 18.79 7.33
CA ARG A 481 -3.22 17.69 6.73
C ARG A 481 -3.55 16.62 7.78
N MET A 482 -4.81 16.58 8.21
CA MET A 482 -5.32 15.65 9.22
C MET A 482 -6.10 14.49 8.60
N ARG A 483 -6.20 13.36 9.31
CA ARG A 483 -7.01 12.20 8.90
C ARG A 483 -8.32 12.15 9.69
N PRO A 484 -9.41 11.61 9.12
CA PRO A 484 -10.61 11.30 9.87
C PRO A 484 -10.30 10.40 11.06
N GLY A 485 -10.88 10.72 12.23
CA GLY A 485 -10.71 9.93 13.43
C GLY A 485 -11.67 8.73 13.42
N PHE A 486 -11.15 7.53 13.65
CA PHE A 486 -11.95 6.32 13.81
C PHE A 486 -11.76 5.74 15.21
N TYR A 487 -12.86 5.42 15.87
CA TYR A 487 -12.87 5.02 17.26
C TYR A 487 -13.75 3.80 17.48
N CYS A 488 -13.30 2.89 18.35
CA CYS A 488 -14.18 1.89 18.95
C CYS A 488 -14.41 2.17 20.43
N ARG A 489 -15.46 1.55 20.96
CA ARG A 489 -15.77 1.64 22.38
C ARG A 489 -14.80 0.79 23.20
N GLY A 490 -13.92 1.45 23.93
CA GLY A 490 -13.11 0.85 24.98
C GLY A 490 -13.68 1.08 26.38
N GLN A 491 -13.03 0.47 27.37
CA GLN A 491 -13.30 0.71 28.78
C GLN A 491 -11.98 0.99 29.49
N ILE A 492 -11.93 2.10 30.23
CA ILE A 492 -10.81 2.40 31.13
C ILE A 492 -11.26 2.13 32.56
N MET A 493 -10.47 1.32 33.27
CA MET A 493 -10.67 1.07 34.70
C MET A 493 -10.00 2.18 35.50
N LYS A 494 -10.79 3.02 36.16
CA LYS A 494 -10.28 4.05 37.08
C LYS A 494 -9.67 3.41 38.34
N PRO A 495 -8.78 4.11 39.09
CA PRO A 495 -8.08 3.59 40.28
C PRO A 495 -8.95 3.03 41.43
N TYR A 496 -10.28 3.10 41.32
CA TYR A 496 -11.25 2.61 42.29
C TYR A 496 -12.21 1.56 41.71
N GLY A 497 -11.83 0.91 40.60
CA GLY A 497 -12.62 -0.17 39.96
C GLY A 497 -13.85 0.30 39.17
N ARG A 498 -14.08 1.62 39.03
CA ARG A 498 -15.12 2.16 38.15
C ARG A 498 -14.64 2.10 36.70
N THR A 499 -15.39 1.41 35.85
CA THR A 499 -15.19 1.39 34.39
C THR A 499 -15.89 2.59 33.77
N GLU A 500 -15.16 3.40 33.02
CA GLU A 500 -15.73 4.45 32.17
C GLU A 500 -15.56 4.05 30.71
N ALA A 501 -16.54 4.35 29.86
CA ALA A 501 -16.39 4.14 28.43
C ALA A 501 -15.36 5.15 27.91
N THR A 502 -14.45 4.72 27.05
CA THR A 502 -13.48 5.62 26.43
C THR A 502 -13.31 5.23 24.99
N ALA A 503 -13.23 6.22 24.11
CA ALA A 503 -12.93 5.99 22.71
C ALA A 503 -11.48 5.50 22.57
N LEU A 504 -11.30 4.34 21.94
CA LEU A 504 -9.99 3.85 21.53
C LEU A 504 -9.82 4.18 20.05
N GLU A 505 -8.83 5.00 19.75
CA GLU A 505 -8.47 5.30 18.37
C GLU A 505 -7.96 4.05 17.68
N MET A 506 -8.43 3.82 16.46
CA MET A 506 -8.02 2.71 15.60
C MET A 506 -7.94 3.20 14.16
N SER A 507 -7.21 2.49 13.31
CA SER A 507 -7.34 2.72 11.86
C SER A 507 -8.71 2.25 11.35
N GLY A 508 -9.19 2.84 10.25
CA GLY A 508 -10.48 2.44 9.66
C GLY A 508 -10.53 0.95 9.25
N GLU A 509 -9.39 0.34 8.92
CA GLU A 509 -9.30 -1.11 8.65
C GLU A 509 -9.44 -1.93 9.94
N GLU A 510 -8.78 -1.52 11.03
CA GLU A 510 -8.91 -2.18 12.34
C GLU A 510 -10.33 -2.07 12.89
N VAL A 511 -11.05 -0.96 12.65
CA VAL A 511 -12.47 -0.86 13.06
C VAL A 511 -13.34 -1.89 12.35
N MET A 512 -13.12 -2.15 11.06
CA MET A 512 -13.86 -3.20 10.35
C MET A 512 -13.52 -4.60 10.85
N GLU A 513 -12.29 -4.80 11.32
CA GLU A 513 -11.91 -6.05 11.98
C GLU A 513 -12.62 -6.23 13.33
N VAL A 514 -12.86 -5.16 14.07
CA VAL A 514 -13.56 -5.25 15.36
C VAL A 514 -15.07 -5.35 15.17
N GLU A 515 -15.66 -4.49 14.34
CA GLU A 515 -17.09 -4.43 14.07
C GLU A 515 -17.34 -4.51 12.55
N PRO A 516 -17.71 -5.68 12.00
CA PRO A 516 -17.90 -5.84 10.56
C PRO A 516 -19.10 -5.05 10.01
N ALA A 517 -19.97 -4.55 10.90
CA ALA A 517 -21.05 -3.65 10.53
C ALA A 517 -20.56 -2.21 10.27
N SER A 518 -19.26 -1.91 10.33
CA SER A 518 -18.73 -0.57 10.10
C SER A 518 -18.46 -0.23 8.64
N GLU A 519 -19.12 -0.91 7.69
CA GLU A 519 -19.01 -0.62 6.24
C GLU A 519 -19.34 0.84 5.93
N ILE A 520 -20.21 1.48 6.74
CA ILE A 520 -20.51 2.90 6.64
C ILE A 520 -19.32 3.81 6.91
N LEU A 521 -18.30 3.35 7.65
CA LEU A 521 -17.09 4.11 7.95
C LEU A 521 -16.08 4.13 6.80
N GLN A 522 -16.26 3.30 5.77
CA GLN A 522 -15.47 3.32 4.53
C GLN A 522 -16.27 3.75 3.30
N LEU A 523 -17.54 4.09 3.46
CA LEU A 523 -18.38 4.57 2.37
C LEU A 523 -17.81 5.91 1.86
N ASP A 524 -16.89 5.85 0.90
CA ASP A 524 -16.39 6.99 0.15
C ASP A 524 -17.24 7.12 -1.12
N LEU A 525 -18.23 8.01 -1.04
CA LEU A 525 -19.21 8.20 -2.10
C LEU A 525 -18.62 8.89 -3.33
N SER A 526 -17.49 9.60 -3.15
CA SER A 526 -16.73 10.23 -4.21
C SER A 526 -15.95 9.18 -5.05
N SER A 527 -15.48 8.09 -4.44
CA SER A 527 -14.86 6.96 -5.13
C SER A 527 -15.83 5.84 -5.53
N LEU A 528 -17.09 5.87 -5.06
CA LEU A 528 -18.13 4.86 -5.33
C LEU A 528 -18.59 4.72 -6.80
N GLY A 529 -17.96 5.44 -7.73
CA GLY A 529 -17.87 4.94 -9.11
C GLY A 529 -17.07 3.62 -9.23
N MET A 530 -16.50 3.12 -8.13
CA MET A 530 -15.56 1.99 -8.05
C MET A 530 -15.97 0.91 -7.04
N ILE A 531 -17.17 0.99 -6.46
CA ILE A 531 -17.74 -0.10 -5.67
C ILE A 531 -19.13 -0.38 -6.25
N SER A 532 -19.15 -1.10 -7.37
CA SER A 532 -20.37 -1.76 -7.83
C SER A 532 -20.86 -2.66 -6.69
N PHE A 533 -22.09 -2.43 -6.22
CA PHE A 533 -22.83 -3.34 -5.35
C PHE A 533 -23.15 -4.64 -6.13
N THR A 534 -22.12 -5.41 -6.50
CA THR A 534 -22.24 -6.73 -7.10
C THR A 534 -21.96 -7.81 -6.05
N SER A 535 -22.75 -7.76 -4.97
CA SER A 535 -23.03 -8.93 -4.13
C SER A 535 -24.54 -9.19 -3.98
N VAL A 536 -25.38 -8.71 -4.90
CA VAL A 536 -26.83 -9.01 -4.86
C VAL A 536 -27.19 -10.41 -5.43
N ALA A 537 -26.22 -11.17 -5.92
CA ALA A 537 -26.42 -12.60 -6.25
C ALA A 537 -25.89 -13.60 -5.19
N THR A 538 -25.30 -13.12 -4.09
CA THR A 538 -24.90 -13.93 -2.92
C THR A 538 -25.44 -13.39 -1.59
N THR A 539 -26.17 -12.28 -1.60
CA THR A 539 -26.89 -11.75 -0.43
C THR A 539 -28.31 -12.32 -0.35
N SER A 540 -28.37 -13.63 -0.15
CA SER A 540 -29.42 -14.20 0.70
C SER A 540 -28.85 -14.81 1.98
N LYS A 541 -27.52 -14.78 2.19
CA LYS A 541 -26.89 -15.35 3.39
C LYS A 541 -25.76 -14.54 4.04
N HIS A 542 -25.41 -13.35 3.56
CA HIS A 542 -24.42 -12.49 4.25
C HIS A 542 -24.88 -11.08 4.60
N LEU A 543 -26.18 -10.79 4.44
CA LEU A 543 -26.93 -9.80 5.23
C LEU A 543 -27.74 -10.55 6.32
N HIS A 544 -27.05 -11.30 7.18
CA HIS A 544 -27.57 -11.75 8.49
C HIS A 544 -26.96 -10.78 9.54
N LEU A 545 -27.67 -9.89 10.24
CA LEU A 545 -29.04 -9.90 10.75
C LEU A 545 -29.63 -11.29 11.01
N CYS A 546 -29.18 -11.87 12.13
CA CYS A 546 -29.96 -12.81 12.94
C CYS A 546 -29.88 -12.37 14.41
N ALA A 547 -31.01 -11.88 14.92
CA ALA A 547 -31.38 -11.83 16.34
C ALA A 547 -31.55 -13.27 16.90
N ILE A 548 -31.54 -13.63 18.20
CA ILE A 548 -32.21 -13.15 19.43
C ILE A 548 -31.44 -13.74 20.65
N PRO A 549 -31.50 -13.13 21.87
CA PRO A 549 -30.55 -13.36 22.97
C PRO A 549 -31.03 -14.40 24.01
N ARG A 550 -30.11 -14.96 24.81
CA ARG A 550 -30.37 -15.46 26.18
C ARG A 550 -29.08 -15.74 27.00
N ARG A 551 -28.92 -14.93 28.06
CA ARG A 551 -28.20 -15.02 29.36
C ARG A 551 -26.84 -15.77 29.51
N PRO A 552 -25.89 -15.21 30.31
CA PRO A 552 -24.63 -15.86 30.75
C PRO A 552 -24.91 -16.79 31.96
N PRO A 553 -24.03 -17.77 32.32
CA PRO A 553 -22.68 -17.58 32.89
C PRO A 553 -21.66 -18.64 32.39
N GLY A 554 -20.37 -18.65 32.69
CA GLY A 554 -19.56 -17.96 33.67
C GLY A 554 -18.06 -18.31 33.50
N MET A 555 -17.26 -17.69 34.36
CA MET A 555 -15.79 -17.72 34.44
C MET A 555 -15.14 -19.10 34.55
N SER A 556 -13.85 -19.13 34.18
CA SER A 556 -12.68 -19.91 34.69
C SER A 556 -11.88 -20.45 33.51
N SER A 557 -10.69 -19.91 33.20
CA SER A 557 -9.40 -20.06 33.88
C SER A 557 -8.79 -21.47 33.78
N HIS A 558 -7.47 -21.47 33.55
CA HIS A 558 -6.49 -22.56 33.68
C HIS A 558 -6.06 -23.33 32.41
N VAL A 559 -4.87 -22.94 31.94
CA VAL A 559 -3.76 -23.80 31.47
C VAL A 559 -3.37 -24.75 32.64
N PRO A 560 -3.04 -26.05 32.46
CA PRO A 560 -1.67 -26.44 32.08
C PRO A 560 -1.45 -27.77 31.29
N PHE A 561 -0.29 -27.80 30.63
CA PHE A 561 0.65 -28.91 30.34
C PHE A 561 0.22 -30.39 30.48
N LEU A 562 0.57 -31.23 29.48
CA LEU A 562 1.43 -32.42 29.64
C LEU A 562 1.63 -33.25 28.34
N ALA A 563 2.92 -33.50 28.03
CA ALA A 563 3.58 -34.74 27.61
C ALA A 563 3.11 -35.62 26.40
N MET A 564 4.13 -35.90 25.56
CA MET A 564 4.41 -37.06 24.67
C MET A 564 4.02 -38.46 25.25
N PRO A 565 4.06 -39.63 24.53
CA PRO A 565 4.86 -39.96 23.32
C PRO A 565 4.31 -40.96 22.25
N ARG A 566 5.07 -41.05 21.14
CA ARG A 566 5.54 -42.20 20.31
C ARG A 566 4.64 -43.08 19.39
N ASP A 567 5.21 -43.21 18.18
CA ASP A 567 5.34 -44.35 17.25
C ASP A 567 4.19 -44.78 16.32
N GLY A 568 4.54 -44.92 15.03
CA GLY A 568 3.73 -45.55 14.00
C GLY A 568 4.22 -45.31 12.56
N GLN A 569 5.19 -46.12 12.13
CA GLN A 569 5.82 -46.19 10.79
C GLN A 569 4.84 -46.48 9.64
N PHE A 570 5.23 -46.14 8.40
CA PHE A 570 5.17 -46.90 7.12
C PHE A 570 5.30 -45.86 5.97
N SER A 571 6.50 -45.62 5.42
CA SER A 571 7.10 -46.29 4.24
C SER A 571 6.21 -46.32 3.00
N THR A 572 6.63 -45.66 1.92
CA THR A 572 7.18 -46.31 0.72
C THR A 572 7.74 -45.29 -0.27
N ASP A 573 8.95 -45.59 -0.76
CA ASP A 573 9.57 -45.09 -2.00
C ASP A 573 8.64 -45.21 -3.23
N ILE A 574 8.90 -44.40 -4.27
CA ILE A 574 9.22 -44.87 -5.64
C ILE A 574 9.53 -43.69 -6.58
N LYS A 575 10.80 -43.70 -7.01
CA LYS A 575 11.42 -43.34 -8.30
C LYS A 575 10.71 -42.38 -9.28
N THR A 576 11.47 -41.32 -9.57
CA THR A 576 11.59 -40.63 -10.85
C THR A 576 11.72 -41.57 -12.05
N GLN A 577 11.00 -41.24 -13.13
CA GLN A 577 11.14 -41.84 -14.44
C GLN A 577 11.44 -40.74 -15.46
N ASP A 578 12.61 -40.84 -16.08
CA ASP A 578 13.03 -40.11 -17.28
C ASP A 578 12.12 -40.44 -18.46
N ILE A 579 11.79 -39.43 -19.28
CA ILE A 579 11.34 -39.64 -20.66
C ILE A 579 12.14 -38.74 -21.59
N ALA A 580 12.83 -39.43 -22.50
CA ALA A 580 13.68 -38.94 -23.56
C ALA A 580 12.90 -38.26 -24.71
N THR A 581 13.65 -37.48 -25.48
CA THR A 581 13.35 -37.04 -26.86
C THR A 581 13.20 -38.22 -27.82
N PRO A 582 12.46 -38.02 -28.94
CA PRO A 582 13.08 -38.33 -30.23
C PRO A 582 12.69 -37.38 -31.41
N ASN A 583 13.70 -37.10 -32.26
CA ASN A 583 13.77 -37.05 -33.74
C ASN A 583 12.60 -36.40 -34.54
N GLY A 584 12.76 -35.48 -35.49
CA GLY A 584 13.79 -35.24 -36.51
C GLY A 584 13.17 -35.45 -37.91
N ILE A 585 13.26 -34.48 -38.83
CA ILE A 585 13.09 -34.64 -40.31
C ILE A 585 13.45 -33.31 -41.07
N LEU A 586 14.46 -33.43 -41.94
CA LEU A 586 14.72 -32.83 -43.28
C LEU A 586 14.64 -31.29 -43.55
N SER A 587 15.78 -30.76 -44.02
CA SER A 587 15.98 -29.47 -44.74
C SER A 587 15.58 -29.59 -46.24
N PRO A 588 15.49 -28.49 -47.05
CA PRO A 588 16.70 -27.82 -47.58
C PRO A 588 16.62 -26.31 -47.96
N SER A 589 17.82 -25.71 -48.03
CA SER A 589 18.32 -24.71 -49.00
C SER A 589 17.82 -23.25 -49.04
N SER A 590 18.71 -22.32 -48.69
CA SER A 590 19.18 -21.26 -49.61
C SER A 590 20.52 -20.68 -49.15
N ALA A 591 21.48 -20.65 -50.08
CA ALA A 591 22.88 -20.24 -49.92
C ALA A 591 23.10 -18.72 -50.00
N MET A 592 24.17 -18.21 -49.37
CA MET A 592 25.33 -17.55 -50.02
C MET A 592 26.18 -16.73 -49.01
N ALA A 593 27.52 -16.94 -49.09
CA ALA A 593 28.66 -16.07 -48.73
C ALA A 593 28.77 -15.56 -47.26
N ASP A 594 29.88 -15.65 -46.52
CA ASP A 594 31.32 -15.72 -46.83
C ASP A 594 32.12 -16.52 -45.78
N ALA A 595 33.32 -16.95 -46.18
CA ALA A 595 34.27 -17.80 -45.44
C ALA A 595 35.21 -16.99 -44.49
N PRO A 596 36.12 -17.63 -43.71
CA PRO A 596 36.24 -17.42 -42.27
C PRO A 596 37.41 -16.54 -41.84
N GLU A 597 37.21 -15.71 -40.81
CA GLU A 597 38.31 -15.09 -40.07
C GLU A 597 38.74 -16.01 -38.91
N ALA A 598 40.03 -16.33 -38.84
CA ALA A 598 40.61 -17.25 -37.87
C ALA A 598 40.39 -16.78 -36.40
N PRO A 599 40.24 -17.69 -35.43
CA PRO A 599 40.03 -17.31 -34.04
C PRO A 599 41.30 -16.68 -33.47
N VAL A 600 41.26 -15.38 -33.21
CA VAL A 600 42.25 -14.68 -32.39
C VAL A 600 42.10 -15.20 -30.96
N LEU A 601 43.02 -16.07 -30.53
CA LEU A 601 43.20 -16.46 -29.13
C LEU A 601 43.48 -15.19 -28.30
N PRO A 602 42.65 -14.86 -27.28
CA PRO A 602 42.96 -13.74 -26.40
C PRO A 602 44.15 -14.11 -25.51
N ARG A 603 45.23 -13.35 -25.67
CA ARG A 603 46.47 -13.42 -24.89
C ARG A 603 46.17 -13.05 -23.43
N ALA A 604 46.30 -14.01 -22.52
CA ALA A 604 46.22 -13.75 -21.08
C ALA A 604 47.37 -12.82 -20.64
N PRO A 605 47.14 -11.82 -19.76
CA PRO A 605 48.21 -10.98 -19.24
C PRO A 605 49.19 -11.81 -18.40
N PRO A 606 50.50 -11.46 -18.41
CA PRO A 606 51.53 -12.25 -17.75
C PRO A 606 51.35 -12.25 -16.23
N ALA A 607 51.21 -13.44 -15.64
CA ALA A 607 51.27 -13.61 -14.19
C ALA A 607 52.61 -13.09 -13.65
N SER A 608 52.55 -12.13 -12.73
CA SER A 608 53.76 -11.59 -12.09
C SER A 608 54.50 -12.71 -11.33
N ARG A 609 55.84 -12.76 -11.48
CA ARG A 609 56.71 -13.86 -11.00
C ARG A 609 57.07 -13.78 -9.50
N LEU A 610 56.48 -12.85 -8.74
CA LEU A 610 56.82 -12.61 -7.33
C LEU A 610 55.97 -13.48 -6.38
N PRO A 611 56.53 -14.09 -5.33
CA PRO A 611 55.76 -14.83 -4.32
C PRO A 611 54.81 -13.93 -3.54
N ALA A 612 53.64 -14.45 -3.15
CA ALA A 612 52.53 -13.67 -2.57
C ALA A 612 52.92 -12.89 -1.29
N SER A 613 53.74 -13.48 -0.42
CA SER A 613 54.21 -12.82 0.82
C SER A 613 55.08 -11.59 0.55
N LEU A 614 55.91 -11.63 -0.51
CA LEU A 614 56.75 -10.50 -0.90
C LEU A 614 55.92 -9.35 -1.49
N ARG A 615 54.83 -9.67 -2.20
CA ARG A 615 53.89 -8.65 -2.71
C ARG A 615 53.20 -7.92 -1.57
N PHE A 616 52.77 -8.62 -0.52
CA PHE A 616 52.17 -7.98 0.64
C PHE A 616 53.12 -6.97 1.31
N VAL A 617 54.36 -7.38 1.57
CA VAL A 617 55.39 -6.49 2.15
C VAL A 617 55.62 -5.28 1.26
N LEU A 618 55.72 -5.48 -0.07
CA LEU A 618 55.90 -4.41 -1.03
C LEU A 618 54.70 -3.44 -1.09
N VAL A 619 53.47 -3.97 -1.04
CA VAL A 619 52.24 -3.16 -0.95
C VAL A 619 52.27 -2.28 0.31
N THR A 620 52.62 -2.86 1.46
CA THR A 620 52.70 -2.11 2.72
C THR A 620 53.72 -0.98 2.64
N VAL A 621 54.95 -1.27 2.19
CA VAL A 621 56.01 -0.25 2.06
C VAL A 621 55.61 0.84 1.06
N LEU A 622 55.02 0.47 -0.08
CA LEU A 622 54.61 1.41 -1.11
C LEU A 622 53.44 2.30 -0.63
N SER A 623 52.50 1.77 0.14
CA SER A 623 51.41 2.57 0.74
C SER A 623 51.93 3.65 1.68
N PHE A 624 52.87 3.32 2.57
CA PHE A 624 53.48 4.32 3.45
C PHE A 624 54.35 5.32 2.67
N ALA A 625 55.11 4.86 1.66
CA ALA A 625 55.95 5.72 0.84
C ALA A 625 55.12 6.74 0.02
N ILE A 626 54.04 6.28 -0.64
CA ILE A 626 53.14 7.15 -1.40
C ILE A 626 52.45 8.14 -0.47
N SER A 627 51.95 7.70 0.68
CA SER A 627 51.32 8.58 1.67
C SER A 627 52.29 9.68 2.14
N SER A 628 53.52 9.30 2.55
CA SER A 628 54.54 10.25 2.98
C SER A 628 54.93 11.23 1.88
N LEU A 629 55.07 10.76 0.63
CA LEU A 629 55.42 11.60 -0.51
C LEU A 629 54.31 12.62 -0.80
N LEU A 630 53.05 12.17 -0.90
CA LEU A 630 51.91 13.03 -1.23
C LEU A 630 51.65 14.07 -0.14
N TYR A 631 51.70 13.70 1.14
CA TYR A 631 51.57 14.67 2.24
C TYR A 631 52.74 15.67 2.28
N THR A 632 53.94 15.28 1.84
CA THR A 632 55.08 16.21 1.73
C THR A 632 54.89 17.20 0.58
N LEU A 633 54.37 16.73 -0.57
CA LEU A 633 54.11 17.57 -1.75
C LEU A 633 52.98 18.59 -1.52
N VAL A 634 51.95 18.21 -0.77
CA VAL A 634 50.77 19.05 -0.49
C VAL A 634 51.02 20.04 0.66
N ARG A 635 52.14 19.92 1.39
CA ARG A 635 52.46 20.74 2.57
C ARG A 635 52.35 22.26 2.34
N GLY A 636 52.64 22.75 1.14
CA GLY A 636 52.52 24.18 0.79
C GLY A 636 51.12 24.65 0.38
N LEU A 637 50.19 23.72 0.10
CA LEU A 637 48.84 24.00 -0.41
C LEU A 637 47.75 23.96 0.67
N SER A 638 47.94 23.19 1.76
CA SER A 638 46.89 22.95 2.77
C SER A 638 46.97 23.82 4.04
N ASN A 639 47.78 24.90 4.03
CA ASN A 639 47.90 25.93 5.08
C ASN A 639 47.98 25.43 6.55
N PHE A 640 48.40 24.19 6.79
CA PHE A 640 48.47 23.56 8.13
C PHE A 640 47.14 23.51 8.92
N GLU A 641 45.98 23.62 8.27
CA GLU A 641 44.68 23.68 8.96
C GLU A 641 44.37 22.42 9.78
N LEU A 642 44.76 21.24 9.30
CA LEU A 642 44.61 19.99 10.04
C LEU A 642 45.51 19.91 11.28
N ALA A 643 46.62 20.66 11.31
CA ALA A 643 47.50 20.72 12.47
C ALA A 643 46.87 21.52 13.62
N ALA A 644 46.00 22.49 13.31
CA ALA A 644 45.33 23.31 14.32
C ALA A 644 44.36 22.52 15.22
N ILE A 645 43.86 21.39 14.70
CA ILE A 645 42.92 20.50 15.39
C ILE A 645 43.61 19.21 15.87
N SER A 646 44.88 19.01 15.50
CA SER A 646 45.66 17.84 15.87
C SER A 646 46.10 17.85 17.34
N ARG A 647 46.05 16.68 18.00
CA ARG A 647 46.65 16.50 19.32
C ARG A 647 48.17 16.75 19.25
N PRO A 648 48.78 17.41 20.26
CA PRO A 648 50.22 17.58 20.31
C PRO A 648 50.92 16.22 20.29
N ALA A 649 51.95 16.09 19.44
CA ALA A 649 52.69 14.85 19.19
C ALA A 649 53.56 14.38 20.38
N THR A 650 53.27 14.84 21.59
CA THR A 650 53.95 14.44 22.84
C THR A 650 53.52 13.05 23.35
N ASP A 651 52.37 12.54 22.88
CA ASP A 651 51.91 11.17 23.17
C ASP A 651 52.40 10.19 22.10
N ASP A 652 53.55 9.55 22.36
CA ASP A 652 54.20 8.56 21.46
C ASP A 652 53.25 7.42 20.99
N TYR A 653 52.24 7.09 21.80
CA TYR A 653 51.30 6.01 21.51
C TYR A 653 50.31 6.33 20.38
N SER A 654 49.94 7.60 20.19
CA SER A 654 48.93 8.02 19.21
C SER A 654 49.34 7.69 17.77
N VAL A 655 50.60 7.99 17.43
CA VAL A 655 51.21 7.69 16.13
C VAL A 655 51.35 6.18 15.93
N PHE A 656 51.76 5.44 16.98
CA PHE A 656 51.86 3.99 16.94
C PHE A 656 50.52 3.32 16.62
N PHE A 657 49.43 3.71 17.30
CA PHE A 657 48.10 3.15 17.04
C PHE A 657 47.58 3.44 15.63
N LEU A 658 47.84 4.64 15.09
CA LEU A 658 47.45 4.99 13.72
C LEU A 658 48.21 4.15 12.68
N VAL A 659 49.51 3.91 12.89
CA VAL A 659 50.33 3.05 12.03
C VAL A 659 49.86 1.59 12.11
N VAL A 660 49.63 1.07 13.33
CA VAL A 660 49.11 -0.29 13.54
C VAL A 660 47.75 -0.46 12.88
N TRP A 661 46.84 0.50 13.04
CA TRP A 661 45.53 0.44 12.40
C TRP A 661 45.64 0.44 10.87
N LYS A 662 46.54 1.26 10.31
CA LYS A 662 46.78 1.27 8.86
C LYS A 662 47.31 -0.07 8.35
N LEU A 663 48.19 -0.72 9.12
CA LEU A 663 48.65 -2.08 8.83
C LEU A 663 47.52 -3.12 8.91
N VAL A 664 46.62 -2.99 9.88
CA VAL A 664 45.44 -3.85 10.01
C VAL A 664 44.52 -3.68 8.80
N GLU A 665 44.23 -2.45 8.35
CA GLU A 665 43.42 -2.17 7.16
C GLU A 665 44.01 -2.80 5.89
N ILE A 666 45.33 -2.66 5.69
CA ILE A 666 46.04 -3.27 4.55
C ILE A 666 46.03 -4.81 4.66
N ALA A 667 46.24 -5.35 5.85
CA ALA A 667 46.25 -6.80 6.10
C ALA A 667 44.87 -7.45 5.92
N THR A 668 43.80 -6.80 6.38
CA THR A 668 42.42 -7.27 6.21
C THR A 668 42.03 -7.24 4.74
N ALA A 669 42.29 -6.16 4.01
CA ALA A 669 42.03 -6.08 2.57
C ALA A 669 42.84 -7.13 1.77
N TRP A 670 44.10 -7.37 2.16
CA TRP A 670 44.93 -8.39 1.54
C TRP A 670 44.34 -9.80 1.75
N ARG A 671 44.02 -10.16 2.99
CA ARG A 671 43.41 -11.46 3.34
C ARG A 671 42.01 -11.64 2.77
N ALA A 672 41.22 -10.57 2.69
CA ALA A 672 39.85 -10.60 2.19
C ALA A 672 39.74 -10.74 0.68
N GLY A 673 40.83 -10.69 -0.07
CA GLY A 673 40.76 -10.88 -1.52
C GLY A 673 40.60 -9.60 -2.34
N TYR A 674 40.41 -8.43 -1.71
CA TYR A 674 40.00 -7.18 -2.36
C TYR A 674 40.98 -6.64 -3.40
N ASP A 675 40.43 -6.20 -4.55
CA ASP A 675 41.19 -5.50 -5.59
C ASP A 675 41.24 -4.00 -5.33
N TRP A 676 41.84 -3.26 -6.26
CA TRP A 676 41.99 -1.81 -6.12
C TRP A 676 40.67 -1.05 -6.23
N TYR A 677 39.64 -1.57 -6.93
CA TYR A 677 38.31 -0.96 -6.98
C TYR A 677 37.60 -1.11 -5.64
N ASP A 678 37.61 -2.32 -5.08
CA ASP A 678 37.08 -2.61 -3.74
C ASP A 678 37.76 -1.75 -2.68
N LEU A 679 39.09 -1.63 -2.75
CA LEU A 679 39.86 -0.85 -1.78
C LEU A 679 39.64 0.66 -1.95
N THR A 680 39.43 1.15 -3.18
CA THR A 680 39.06 2.55 -3.42
C THR A 680 37.71 2.87 -2.77
N GLY A 681 36.71 2.01 -2.97
CA GLY A 681 35.39 2.16 -2.36
C GLY A 681 35.45 2.06 -0.83
N LEU A 682 36.09 1.02 -0.30
CA LEU A 682 36.22 0.80 1.15
C LEU A 682 37.01 1.93 1.83
N SER A 683 38.12 2.38 1.22
CA SER A 683 38.94 3.47 1.76
C SER A 683 38.21 4.81 1.72
N LEU A 684 37.41 5.08 0.68
CA LEU A 684 36.60 6.29 0.64
C LEU A 684 35.57 6.28 1.77
N LEU A 685 34.85 5.15 1.93
CA LEU A 685 33.80 5.00 2.94
C LEU A 685 34.36 4.98 4.37
N SER A 686 35.55 4.40 4.59
CA SER A 686 36.15 4.32 5.91
C SER A 686 36.74 5.66 6.37
N ASN A 687 37.29 6.46 5.46
CA ASN A 687 37.99 7.71 5.79
C ASN A 687 37.12 8.96 5.71
N LEU A 688 36.03 8.95 4.94
CA LEU A 688 35.14 10.10 4.82
C LEU A 688 34.47 10.55 6.13
N PRO A 689 34.04 9.67 7.06
CA PRO A 689 33.39 10.11 8.30
C PRO A 689 34.30 11.00 9.17
N TYR A 690 35.60 10.72 9.19
CA TYR A 690 36.59 11.57 9.87
C TYR A 690 36.66 12.96 9.23
N HIS A 691 36.83 12.97 7.91
CA HIS A 691 36.97 14.19 7.11
C HIS A 691 35.70 15.05 7.11
N SER A 692 34.52 14.42 7.15
CA SER A 692 33.23 15.12 7.28
C SER A 692 32.99 15.69 8.67
N LEU A 693 33.42 15.01 9.75
CA LEU A 693 33.36 15.58 11.11
C LEU A 693 34.15 16.88 11.19
N VAL A 694 35.37 16.85 10.65
CA VAL A 694 36.29 17.99 10.71
C VAL A 694 35.82 19.13 9.77
N PHE A 695 35.18 18.80 8.64
CA PHE A 695 34.54 19.80 7.78
C PHE A 695 33.30 20.44 8.40
N THR A 696 32.43 19.64 9.02
CA THR A 696 31.11 20.09 9.50
C THR A 696 31.19 20.78 10.85
N PHE A 697 32.01 20.28 11.77
CA PHE A 697 32.04 20.76 13.16
C PHE A 697 33.30 21.54 13.53
N TYR A 698 34.38 21.43 12.75
CA TYR A 698 35.65 22.15 13.01
C TYR A 698 35.98 23.22 11.95
N SER A 699 35.05 23.46 11.02
CA SER A 699 35.15 24.51 10.00
C SER A 699 36.42 24.48 9.13
N ILE A 700 37.11 23.34 8.99
CA ILE A 700 38.24 23.22 8.05
C ILE A 700 37.76 23.45 6.61
N ASP A 701 38.60 24.06 5.77
CA ASP A 701 38.28 24.28 4.36
C ASP A 701 38.08 22.96 3.59
N ALA A 702 37.07 22.96 2.71
CA ALA A 702 36.72 21.80 1.90
C ALA A 702 37.90 21.30 1.04
N SER A 703 38.76 22.21 0.57
CA SER A 703 39.94 21.88 -0.24
C SER A 703 40.95 21.05 0.53
N ALA A 704 41.27 21.42 1.78
CA ALA A 704 42.22 20.69 2.63
C ALA A 704 41.70 19.29 2.97
N VAL A 705 40.40 19.17 3.24
CA VAL A 705 39.72 17.91 3.51
C VAL A 705 39.72 17.00 2.28
N LEU A 706 39.34 17.51 1.11
CA LEU A 706 39.29 16.74 -0.13
C LEU A 706 40.68 16.27 -0.58
N ILE A 707 41.70 17.11 -0.49
CA ILE A 707 43.07 16.70 -0.83
C ILE A 707 43.55 15.61 0.13
N SER A 708 43.30 15.76 1.43
CA SER A 708 43.69 14.75 2.43
C SER A 708 42.97 13.41 2.22
N LEU A 709 41.68 13.44 1.91
CA LEU A 709 40.91 12.24 1.56
C LEU A 709 41.43 11.58 0.28
N ALA A 710 41.77 12.36 -0.74
CA ALA A 710 42.34 11.85 -1.98
C ALA A 710 43.70 11.16 -1.74
N ILE A 711 44.56 11.72 -0.87
CA ILE A 711 45.83 11.10 -0.48
C ILE A 711 45.58 9.76 0.24
N ASP A 712 44.64 9.72 1.19
CA ASP A 712 44.28 8.51 1.94
C ASP A 712 43.81 7.38 1.00
N VAL A 713 42.99 7.72 -0.01
CA VAL A 713 42.48 6.75 -1.01
C VAL A 713 43.56 6.31 -1.99
N VAL A 714 44.33 7.25 -2.56
CA VAL A 714 45.36 6.96 -3.58
C VAL A 714 46.51 6.14 -2.99
N SER A 715 46.94 6.45 -1.75
CA SER A 715 48.00 5.71 -1.07
C SER A 715 47.66 4.25 -0.76
N LEU A 716 46.37 3.90 -0.72
CA LEU A 716 45.90 2.53 -0.62
C LEU A 716 45.63 1.88 -1.97
N ALA A 717 44.93 2.58 -2.88
CA ALA A 717 44.48 2.00 -4.14
C ALA A 717 45.61 1.72 -5.13
N VAL A 718 46.58 2.64 -5.28
CA VAL A 718 47.65 2.53 -6.30
C VAL A 718 48.56 1.32 -6.05
N PRO A 719 49.05 1.05 -4.83
CA PRO A 719 49.84 -0.16 -4.56
C PRO A 719 49.11 -1.46 -4.89
N PHE A 720 47.80 -1.53 -4.62
CA PHE A 720 46.99 -2.69 -4.96
C PHE A 720 46.78 -2.82 -6.48
N ALA A 721 46.60 -1.72 -7.19
CA ALA A 721 46.48 -1.73 -8.66
C ALA A 721 47.75 -2.25 -9.35
N LEU A 722 48.94 -1.95 -8.77
CA LEU A 722 50.23 -2.39 -9.32
C LEU A 722 50.56 -3.86 -9.00
N LEU A 723 50.15 -4.36 -7.82
CA LEU A 723 50.67 -5.61 -7.27
C LEU A 723 49.62 -6.74 -7.16
N ARG A 724 48.33 -6.43 -7.37
CA ARG A 724 47.23 -7.40 -7.28
C ARG A 724 46.35 -7.40 -8.55
N PRO A 725 45.99 -8.59 -9.08
CA PRO A 725 45.04 -8.68 -10.19
C PRO A 725 43.61 -8.29 -9.75
N THR A 726 42.80 -7.85 -10.71
CA THR A 726 41.38 -7.50 -10.52
C THR A 726 40.53 -8.73 -10.21
N ILE A 727 39.49 -8.56 -9.38
CA ILE A 727 38.55 -9.63 -9.05
C ILE A 727 37.59 -9.86 -10.22
N HIS A 728 37.08 -11.09 -10.33
CA HIS A 728 36.14 -11.51 -11.37
C HIS A 728 34.90 -10.59 -11.52
N ALA A 729 34.39 -9.98 -10.45
CA ALA A 729 33.26 -9.04 -10.50
C ALA A 729 33.59 -7.75 -11.27
N HIS A 730 34.86 -7.36 -11.33
CA HIS A 730 35.36 -6.16 -12.00
C HIS A 730 36.07 -6.45 -13.33
N GLU A 731 36.12 -7.72 -13.77
CA GLU A 731 36.60 -8.07 -15.11
C GLU A 731 35.57 -7.66 -16.18
N PRO A 732 36.00 -7.18 -17.36
CA PRO A 732 35.08 -6.74 -18.42
C PRO A 732 34.09 -7.86 -18.80
N GLY A 733 32.79 -7.51 -18.80
CA GLY A 733 31.66 -8.43 -18.76
C GLY A 733 31.64 -9.50 -19.85
N LYS A 734 31.88 -10.75 -19.44
CA LYS A 734 31.68 -11.96 -20.26
C LYS A 734 30.37 -12.69 -19.93
N GLN A 735 29.82 -12.48 -18.73
CA GLN A 735 28.57 -13.10 -18.27
C GLN A 735 27.42 -12.08 -18.17
N PRO A 736 26.15 -12.50 -18.34
CA PRO A 736 25.00 -11.59 -18.30
C PRO A 736 24.91 -10.77 -16.99
N ASN A 737 25.15 -11.39 -15.84
CA ASN A 737 25.09 -10.68 -14.55
C ASN A 737 26.21 -9.64 -14.39
N GLN A 738 27.37 -9.87 -15.00
CA GLN A 738 28.46 -8.89 -15.01
C GLN A 738 28.13 -7.71 -15.92
N GLN A 739 27.48 -7.98 -17.06
CA GLN A 739 27.02 -6.92 -17.97
C GLN A 739 25.99 -6.02 -17.28
N VAL A 740 25.05 -6.61 -16.52
CA VAL A 740 24.08 -5.86 -15.72
C VAL A 740 24.77 -5.08 -14.59
N ALA A 741 25.69 -5.68 -13.85
CA ALA A 741 26.41 -5.00 -12.76
C ALA A 741 27.35 -3.89 -13.25
N GLN A 742 27.83 -3.96 -14.49
CA GLN A 742 28.73 -2.97 -15.10
C GLN A 742 28.01 -1.96 -15.98
N ASP A 743 26.70 -2.10 -16.16
CA ASP A 743 25.89 -1.11 -16.87
C ASP A 743 26.00 0.25 -16.16
N TRP A 744 26.31 1.27 -16.94
CA TRP A 744 26.49 2.63 -16.44
C TRP A 744 25.18 3.19 -15.87
N GLN A 745 24.02 2.83 -16.43
CA GLN A 745 22.71 3.28 -15.95
C GLN A 745 22.41 2.70 -14.58
N ILE A 746 22.59 1.38 -14.45
CA ILE A 746 22.34 0.66 -13.19
C ILE A 746 23.32 1.13 -12.11
N THR A 747 24.60 1.31 -12.47
CA THR A 747 25.61 1.85 -11.55
C THR A 747 25.28 3.28 -11.12
N SER A 748 24.77 4.12 -12.03
CA SER A 748 24.42 5.51 -11.71
C SER A 748 23.18 5.59 -10.80
N LEU A 749 22.15 4.81 -11.09
CA LEU A 749 20.92 4.76 -10.28
C LEU A 749 21.19 4.22 -8.87
N THR A 750 21.97 3.14 -8.76
CA THR A 750 22.35 2.58 -7.46
C THR A 750 23.29 3.48 -6.67
N ALA A 751 24.13 4.27 -7.35
CA ALA A 751 24.94 5.31 -6.72
C ALA A 751 24.07 6.47 -6.19
N ILE A 752 23.12 6.98 -6.97
CA ILE A 752 22.18 8.03 -6.52
C ILE A 752 21.32 7.52 -5.36
N PHE A 753 20.88 6.27 -5.42
CA PHE A 753 20.10 5.66 -4.34
C PHE A 753 20.93 5.52 -3.05
N GLY A 754 22.17 5.05 -3.16
CA GLY A 754 23.09 4.97 -2.02
C GLY A 754 23.41 6.34 -1.42
N SER A 755 23.64 7.36 -2.26
CA SER A 755 23.91 8.72 -1.78
C SER A 755 22.69 9.32 -1.08
N ALA A 756 21.48 9.06 -1.56
CA ALA A 756 20.25 9.50 -0.92
C ALA A 756 20.07 8.88 0.48
N ILE A 757 20.34 7.58 0.66
CA ILE A 757 20.24 6.93 1.97
C ILE A 757 21.24 7.54 2.97
N TYR A 758 22.50 7.73 2.55
CA TYR A 758 23.50 8.40 3.38
C TYR A 758 23.10 9.85 3.71
N ALA A 759 22.60 10.60 2.72
CA ALA A 759 22.15 11.98 2.91
C ALA A 759 20.99 12.06 3.91
N VAL A 760 19.97 11.21 3.78
CA VAL A 760 18.83 11.17 4.70
C VAL A 760 19.26 10.80 6.12
N THR A 761 20.12 9.78 6.26
CA THR A 761 20.59 9.33 7.58
C THR A 761 21.40 10.43 8.29
N LEU A 762 22.29 11.10 7.56
CA LEU A 762 23.08 12.21 8.09
C LEU A 762 22.23 13.44 8.39
N TYR A 763 21.35 13.84 7.48
CA TYR A 763 20.46 14.97 7.65
C TYR A 763 19.53 14.78 8.85
N PHE A 764 18.89 13.61 8.96
CA PHE A 764 18.04 13.26 10.09
C PHE A 764 18.82 13.34 11.40
N SER A 765 20.04 12.78 11.44
CA SER A 765 20.88 12.83 12.63
C SER A 765 21.28 14.27 13.00
N LEU A 766 21.66 15.08 12.03
CA LEU A 766 22.01 16.50 12.20
C LEU A 766 20.83 17.35 12.68
N CYS A 767 19.60 17.07 12.26
CA CYS A 767 18.42 17.84 12.67
C CYS A 767 17.81 17.39 14.01
N SER A 768 18.01 16.13 14.43
CA SER A 768 17.28 15.55 15.56
C SER A 768 18.06 15.54 16.86
N TRP A 769 19.21 14.87 16.90
CA TRP A 769 19.89 14.56 18.16
C TRP A 769 21.39 14.83 18.13
N LEU A 770 22.05 14.74 16.98
CA LEU A 770 23.50 14.71 16.90
C LEU A 770 24.17 16.00 17.42
N PRO A 771 23.75 17.23 17.05
CA PRO A 771 24.40 18.43 17.55
C PRO A 771 24.32 18.54 19.07
N SER A 772 23.13 18.29 19.65
CA SER A 772 22.93 18.26 21.09
C SER A 772 23.77 17.18 21.77
N TYR A 773 23.84 15.99 21.16
CA TYR A 773 24.61 14.86 21.68
C TYR A 773 26.12 15.12 21.71
N LEU A 774 26.68 15.73 20.66
CA LEU A 774 28.11 16.08 20.60
C LEU A 774 28.47 17.22 21.58
N ILE A 775 27.53 18.12 21.86
CA ILE A 775 27.70 19.14 22.91
C ILE A 775 27.71 18.47 24.30
N THR A 776 26.80 17.53 24.55
CA THR A 776 26.69 16.87 25.87
C THR A 776 27.79 15.84 26.13
N HIS A 777 28.25 15.14 25.10
CA HIS A 777 29.31 14.14 25.17
C HIS A 777 30.55 14.70 24.47
N SER A 778 31.30 15.45 25.26
CA SER A 778 32.26 16.47 24.85
C SER A 778 33.19 16.06 23.71
N ILE A 779 33.02 16.74 22.58
CA ILE A 779 34.08 17.06 21.62
C ILE A 779 34.37 18.55 21.84
N ASN A 780 35.37 18.86 22.68
CA ASN A 780 35.85 20.19 23.07
C ASN A 780 35.00 21.39 22.61
N THR A 781 34.19 21.95 23.51
CA THR A 781 33.19 23.00 23.21
C THR A 781 33.79 24.28 22.62
N ASP A 782 35.07 24.57 22.88
CA ASP A 782 35.71 25.82 22.48
C ASP A 782 36.10 25.86 20.99
N LYS A 783 36.20 24.69 20.33
CA LYS A 783 36.62 24.56 18.92
C LYS A 783 35.50 24.09 17.99
N LEU A 784 34.30 23.84 18.52
CA LEU A 784 33.16 23.27 17.80
C LEU A 784 32.29 24.39 17.20
N SER A 785 32.11 24.41 15.88
CA SER A 785 31.17 25.30 15.19
C SER A 785 29.95 24.54 14.70
N MET A 786 28.76 25.09 14.95
CA MET A 786 27.47 24.53 14.51
C MET A 786 26.92 25.20 13.25
N GLU A 787 27.62 26.21 12.71
CA GLU A 787 27.14 27.00 11.58
C GLU A 787 26.87 26.14 10.34
N ARG A 788 27.81 25.26 9.98
CA ARG A 788 27.67 24.35 8.82
C ARG A 788 26.70 23.20 9.07
N ALA A 789 26.54 22.77 10.33
CA ALA A 789 25.57 21.74 10.71
C ALA A 789 24.13 22.26 10.56
N HIS A 790 23.85 23.49 11.00
CA HIS A 790 22.54 24.13 10.85
C HIS A 790 22.26 24.62 9.42
N ALA A 791 23.30 24.97 8.66
CA ALA A 791 23.16 25.33 7.24
C ALA A 791 22.99 24.11 6.31
N ALA A 792 23.07 22.88 6.83
CA ALA A 792 22.91 21.68 6.04
C ALA A 792 21.47 21.56 5.52
N LYS A 793 21.32 21.43 4.19
CA LYS A 793 20.06 21.15 3.51
C LYS A 793 20.17 19.85 2.75
N MET A 794 19.09 19.08 2.70
CA MET A 794 19.04 17.80 1.98
C MET A 794 19.51 17.94 0.51
N GLU A 795 19.07 18.99 -0.17
CA GLU A 795 19.41 19.30 -1.57
C GLU A 795 20.92 19.45 -1.82
N ASN A 796 21.67 19.89 -0.81
CA ASN A 796 23.13 20.06 -0.90
C ASN A 796 23.89 18.80 -0.46
N LEU A 797 23.29 17.97 0.39
CA LEU A 797 23.92 16.75 0.91
C LEU A 797 23.94 15.62 -0.13
N VAL A 798 22.88 15.45 -0.91
CA VAL A 798 22.82 14.41 -1.96
C VAL A 798 23.94 14.57 -3.01
N PRO A 799 24.16 15.75 -3.65
CA PRO A 799 25.25 15.90 -4.61
C PRO A 799 26.64 15.76 -3.96
N LEU A 800 26.79 16.22 -2.71
CA LEU A 800 28.03 16.08 -1.96
C LEU A 800 28.39 14.61 -1.67
N LEU A 801 27.38 13.77 -1.46
CA LEU A 801 27.53 12.34 -1.14
C LEU A 801 27.44 11.42 -2.37
N LEU A 802 27.40 11.96 -3.59
CA LEU A 802 27.47 11.14 -4.81
C LEU A 802 28.71 10.23 -4.87
N PRO A 803 29.93 10.67 -4.48
CA PRO A 803 31.09 9.79 -4.42
C PRO A 803 30.91 8.62 -3.43
N VAL A 804 30.16 8.85 -2.33
CA VAL A 804 29.82 7.83 -1.34
C VAL A 804 28.90 6.79 -1.94
N GLY A 805 27.84 7.24 -2.59
CA GLY A 805 26.91 6.36 -3.30
C GLY A 805 27.61 5.54 -4.39
N TRP A 806 28.54 6.16 -5.12
CA TRP A 806 29.37 5.43 -6.08
C TRP A 806 30.24 4.37 -5.40
N ALA A 807 30.88 4.69 -4.29
CA ALA A 807 31.73 3.77 -3.55
C ALA A 807 30.94 2.60 -2.92
N THR A 808 29.74 2.84 -2.40
CA THR A 808 28.87 1.77 -1.90
C THR A 808 28.39 0.88 -3.05
N ALA A 809 28.07 1.45 -4.21
CA ALA A 809 27.73 0.67 -5.41
C ALA A 809 28.92 -0.20 -5.88
N GLN A 810 30.15 0.34 -5.88
CA GLN A 810 31.34 -0.45 -6.22
C GLN A 810 31.62 -1.57 -5.20
N PHE A 811 31.57 -1.27 -3.90
CA PHE A 811 32.02 -2.19 -2.86
C PHE A 811 30.96 -3.23 -2.46
N LEU A 812 29.68 -2.86 -2.45
CA LEU A 812 28.58 -3.71 -1.99
C LEU A 812 27.79 -4.32 -3.16
N PHE A 813 27.30 -3.49 -4.09
CA PHE A 813 26.34 -3.91 -5.11
C PHE A 813 26.97 -4.72 -6.25
N LYS A 814 28.04 -4.21 -6.89
CA LYS A 814 28.69 -4.90 -8.02
C LYS A 814 29.18 -6.31 -7.69
N PRO A 815 29.81 -6.57 -6.52
CA PRO A 815 30.30 -7.90 -6.18
C PRO A 815 29.19 -8.89 -5.82
N ALA A 816 28.07 -8.40 -5.26
CA ALA A 816 26.90 -9.21 -4.97
C ALA A 816 26.20 -9.72 -6.25
N ILE A 817 26.16 -8.92 -7.31
CA ILE A 817 25.49 -9.29 -8.58
C ILE A 817 26.46 -9.92 -9.58
N GLY A 818 27.66 -9.35 -9.71
CA GLY A 818 28.66 -9.71 -10.71
C GLY A 818 29.46 -10.98 -10.41
N SER A 819 29.38 -11.53 -9.19
CA SER A 819 30.10 -12.75 -8.81
C SER A 819 29.16 -13.94 -8.56
N ARG A 820 29.44 -15.08 -9.22
CA ARG A 820 28.70 -16.35 -9.03
C ARG A 820 29.20 -17.16 -7.83
N ALA A 821 30.38 -16.83 -7.31
CA ALA A 821 31.01 -17.44 -6.15
C ALA A 821 31.69 -16.37 -5.29
N ASN A 822 31.74 -16.58 -3.97
CA ASN A 822 32.20 -15.62 -2.96
C ASN A 822 33.64 -15.15 -3.26
N PRO A 823 33.88 -13.88 -3.67
CA PRO A 823 35.23 -13.37 -3.81
C PRO A 823 35.65 -12.83 -2.44
N GLY A 824 36.10 -13.71 -1.53
CA GLY A 824 36.76 -13.30 -0.29
C GLY A 824 36.28 -13.93 1.01
N LEU A 825 37.27 -14.24 1.87
CA LEU A 825 37.28 -14.86 3.21
C LEU A 825 36.93 -16.34 3.41
N THR A 826 36.46 -17.05 2.39
CA THR A 826 36.51 -18.53 2.37
C THR A 826 37.01 -18.99 1.02
N ASP A 827 37.93 -19.96 1.01
CA ASP A 827 38.36 -20.67 -0.20
C ASP A 827 37.12 -20.97 -1.06
N PRO A 828 37.08 -20.70 -2.38
CA PRO A 828 35.95 -21.08 -3.23
C PRO A 828 35.63 -22.59 -3.15
N LYS A 829 36.53 -23.39 -2.57
CA LYS A 829 36.33 -24.82 -2.23
C LYS A 829 35.75 -25.06 -0.83
N LEU A 830 35.90 -24.15 0.13
CA LEU A 830 35.22 -24.19 1.42
C LEU A 830 33.83 -23.54 1.28
N LYS A 831 32.86 -24.37 0.92
CA LYS A 831 31.46 -24.09 1.29
C LYS A 831 31.36 -24.42 2.77
N PRO A 832 31.02 -23.48 3.69
CA PRO A 832 30.63 -23.89 5.02
C PRO A 832 29.49 -24.89 4.85
N GLU A 833 29.66 -26.10 5.41
CA GLU A 833 28.63 -27.12 5.39
C GLU A 833 27.42 -26.51 6.12
N LYS A 834 26.38 -26.21 5.35
CA LYS A 834 25.17 -25.62 5.90
C LYS A 834 24.56 -26.67 6.81
N VAL A 835 24.50 -26.38 8.11
CA VAL A 835 23.99 -27.34 9.10
C VAL A 835 22.49 -27.48 8.87
N LYS A 836 22.03 -28.71 8.68
CA LYS A 836 20.60 -29.03 8.59
C LYS A 836 19.94 -28.67 9.91
N PHE A 837 19.07 -27.67 9.90
CA PHE A 837 18.38 -27.19 11.09
C PHE A 837 17.33 -28.23 11.51
N ASP A 838 17.55 -28.86 12.67
CA ASP A 838 16.58 -29.75 13.30
C ASP A 838 15.89 -29.00 14.46
N PRO A 839 14.61 -28.63 14.33
CA PRO A 839 13.89 -27.88 15.36
C PRO A 839 13.73 -28.65 16.69
N GLU A 840 13.91 -29.97 16.70
CA GLU A 840 13.78 -30.78 17.91
C GLU A 840 15.04 -30.75 18.78
N THR A 841 16.21 -30.47 18.20
CA THR A 841 17.51 -30.45 18.91
C THR A 841 18.23 -29.10 18.87
N ALA A 842 17.66 -28.11 18.18
CA ALA A 842 18.29 -26.80 17.99
C ALA A 842 18.51 -26.05 19.30
N THR A 843 19.73 -25.56 19.50
CA THR A 843 20.00 -24.59 20.56
C THR A 843 19.41 -23.22 20.21
N ILE A 844 19.31 -22.31 21.19
CA ILE A 844 18.90 -20.92 20.94
C ILE A 844 19.83 -20.27 19.90
N TRP A 845 21.12 -20.59 19.94
CA TRP A 845 22.10 -20.11 18.96
C TRP A 845 21.85 -20.66 17.56
N ASP A 846 21.48 -21.93 17.42
CA ASP A 846 21.12 -22.53 16.12
C ASP A 846 19.83 -21.92 15.56
N THR A 847 18.89 -21.56 16.44
CA THR A 847 17.62 -20.91 16.07
C THR A 847 17.85 -19.46 15.60
N ILE A 848 18.73 -18.72 16.27
CA ILE A 848 19.15 -17.37 15.84
C ILE A 848 19.93 -17.46 14.52
N ALA A 849 20.84 -18.44 14.38
CA ALA A 849 21.59 -18.66 13.15
C ALA A 849 20.67 -18.98 11.96
N MET A 850 19.62 -19.78 12.17
CA MET A 850 18.60 -20.06 11.14
C MET A 850 17.82 -18.80 10.74
N ASN A 851 17.37 -18.00 11.72
CA ASN A 851 16.63 -16.75 11.46
C ASN A 851 17.50 -15.67 10.80
N LEU A 852 18.81 -15.69 11.04
CA LEU A 852 19.78 -14.82 10.39
C LEU A 852 20.31 -15.40 9.07
N GLY A 853 19.68 -16.45 8.53
CA GLY A 853 19.98 -16.96 7.18
C GLY A 853 21.24 -17.82 7.07
N PHE A 854 21.80 -18.33 8.17
CA PHE A 854 22.97 -19.22 8.15
C PHE A 854 22.64 -20.72 7.95
N GLY A 855 21.35 -21.08 7.78
CA GLY A 855 20.90 -22.44 7.51
C GLY A 855 20.84 -22.83 6.03
N GLU A 856 20.48 -24.09 5.74
CA GLU A 856 20.33 -24.64 4.37
C GLU A 856 19.42 -23.77 3.47
N ASP A 857 18.25 -23.38 3.99
CA ASP A 857 17.25 -22.51 3.33
C ASP A 857 17.49 -21.00 3.53
N GLY A 858 18.65 -20.62 4.09
CA GLY A 858 18.98 -19.24 4.45
C GLY A 858 19.42 -18.34 3.28
N PHE A 859 20.33 -17.40 3.55
CA PHE A 859 20.79 -16.41 2.57
C PHE A 859 21.23 -17.06 1.26
N SER A 860 20.81 -16.45 0.16
CA SER A 860 21.36 -16.79 -1.15
C SER A 860 22.87 -16.50 -1.15
N PRO A 861 23.64 -17.10 -2.08
CA PRO A 861 25.06 -16.79 -2.24
C PRO A 861 25.34 -15.29 -2.44
N ARG A 862 24.40 -14.54 -3.04
CA ARG A 862 24.53 -13.09 -3.27
C ARG A 862 24.23 -12.30 -2.01
N ALA A 863 23.18 -12.68 -1.28
CA ALA A 863 22.85 -12.13 0.03
C ALA A 863 24.00 -12.34 1.03
N GLU A 864 24.66 -13.51 0.99
CA GLU A 864 25.81 -13.83 1.82
C GLU A 864 27.02 -12.94 1.49
N ILE A 865 27.33 -12.72 0.20
CA ILE A 865 28.40 -11.82 -0.24
C ILE A 865 28.12 -10.39 0.25
N LEU A 866 26.88 -9.94 0.08
CA LEU A 866 26.43 -8.62 0.49
C LEU A 866 26.56 -8.46 2.01
N ALA A 867 26.04 -9.40 2.80
CA ALA A 867 26.10 -9.38 4.27
C ALA A 867 27.55 -9.36 4.80
N LYS A 868 28.45 -10.18 4.24
CA LYS A 868 29.87 -10.20 4.64
C LYS A 868 30.55 -8.87 4.35
N ARG A 869 30.35 -8.31 3.15
CA ARG A 869 30.94 -7.02 2.77
C ARG A 869 30.37 -5.87 3.59
N THR A 870 29.08 -5.90 3.92
CA THR A 870 28.45 -4.93 4.82
C THR A 870 29.03 -5.00 6.23
N GLY A 871 29.26 -6.20 6.77
CA GLY A 871 29.93 -6.36 8.06
C GLY A 871 31.34 -5.76 8.07
N ILE A 872 32.12 -6.01 7.02
CA ILE A 872 33.47 -5.44 6.87
C ILE A 872 33.40 -3.92 6.70
N LEU A 873 32.46 -3.41 5.90
CA LEU A 873 32.26 -1.97 5.72
C LEU A 873 31.92 -1.26 7.03
N ILE A 874 30.97 -1.80 7.81
CA ILE A 874 30.57 -1.21 9.09
C ILE A 874 31.75 -1.24 10.05
N ALA A 875 32.45 -2.38 10.18
CA ALA A 875 33.59 -2.50 11.07
C ALA A 875 34.72 -1.53 10.68
N CYS A 876 35.10 -1.49 9.40
CA CYS A 876 36.13 -0.57 8.91
C CYS A 876 35.71 0.89 9.09
N THR A 877 34.48 1.26 8.74
CA THR A 877 33.98 2.64 8.87
C THR A 877 33.92 3.09 10.32
N VAL A 878 33.29 2.32 11.20
CA VAL A 878 33.12 2.69 12.62
C VAL A 878 34.46 2.70 13.34
N VAL A 879 35.25 1.64 13.24
CA VAL A 879 36.52 1.53 13.98
C VAL A 879 37.57 2.50 13.43
N ASN A 880 37.67 2.69 12.11
CA ASN A 880 38.60 3.68 11.55
C ASN A 880 38.26 5.09 12.02
N THR A 881 36.98 5.46 11.97
CA THR A 881 36.52 6.78 12.43
C THR A 881 36.78 6.95 13.91
N PHE A 882 36.48 5.93 14.71
CA PHE A 882 36.70 5.94 16.15
C PHE A 882 38.18 6.12 16.51
N VAL A 883 39.06 5.31 15.92
CA VAL A 883 40.51 5.37 16.16
C VAL A 883 41.08 6.70 15.66
N ARG A 884 40.72 7.16 14.46
CA ARG A 884 41.24 8.44 13.93
C ARG A 884 40.79 9.62 14.79
N VAL A 885 39.50 9.75 15.08
CA VAL A 885 38.97 10.89 15.85
C VAL A 885 39.55 10.91 17.27
N LEU A 886 39.68 9.75 17.94
CA LEU A 886 40.26 9.71 19.30
C LEU A 886 41.76 9.97 19.33
N MET A 887 42.50 9.54 18.31
CA MET A 887 43.96 9.64 18.33
C MET A 887 44.49 10.91 17.68
N THR A 888 43.74 11.52 16.74
CA THR A 888 44.21 12.71 16.02
C THR A 888 43.57 14.00 16.49
N VAL A 889 42.28 14.01 16.88
CA VAL A 889 41.55 15.26 17.15
C VAL A 889 41.66 15.62 18.63
N ASP A 890 42.04 16.86 18.91
CA ASP A 890 42.22 17.37 20.27
C ASP A 890 40.88 17.58 21.01
N GLY A 891 40.83 17.12 22.26
CA GLY A 891 39.67 17.23 23.16
C GLY A 891 38.43 16.39 22.78
N THR A 892 38.62 15.24 22.14
CA THR A 892 37.55 14.27 21.83
C THR A 892 37.35 13.22 22.92
N GLU A 893 36.09 12.99 23.30
CA GLU A 893 35.67 11.92 24.20
C GLU A 893 35.26 10.63 23.44
N PRO A 894 35.49 9.42 24.00
CA PRO A 894 35.08 8.16 23.38
C PRO A 894 33.58 8.07 23.09
N VAL A 895 32.74 8.60 23.97
CA VAL A 895 31.28 8.51 23.84
C VAL A 895 30.77 9.32 22.65
N GLY A 896 31.17 10.60 22.53
CA GLY A 896 30.83 11.46 21.39
C GLY A 896 31.35 10.89 20.07
N THR A 897 32.57 10.35 20.09
CA THR A 897 33.18 9.71 18.92
C THR A 897 32.42 8.45 18.47
N MET A 898 31.95 7.64 19.43
CA MET A 898 31.12 6.47 19.14
C MET A 898 29.78 6.86 18.53
N GLY A 899 29.12 7.90 19.07
CA GLY A 899 27.89 8.46 18.51
C GLY A 899 28.06 8.89 17.05
N TRP A 900 29.10 9.67 16.74
CA TRP A 900 29.38 10.10 15.37
C TRP A 900 29.67 8.93 14.42
N SER A 901 30.57 8.02 14.80
CA SER A 901 30.97 6.89 13.95
C SER A 901 29.81 5.91 13.70
N SER A 902 28.90 5.74 14.66
CA SER A 902 27.73 4.85 14.53
C SER A 902 26.77 5.25 13.41
N ILE A 903 26.59 6.56 13.16
CA ILE A 903 25.68 7.08 12.11
C ILE A 903 26.09 6.55 10.74
N TRP A 904 27.39 6.57 10.47
CA TRP A 904 27.95 6.10 9.20
C TRP A 904 27.85 4.57 9.07
N GLY A 905 27.91 3.84 10.19
CA GLY A 905 27.62 2.41 10.24
C GLY A 905 26.15 2.09 9.95
N VAL A 906 25.22 2.86 10.53
CA VAL A 906 23.78 2.73 10.24
C VAL A 906 23.48 3.05 8.78
N ALA A 907 24.07 4.12 8.23
CA ALA A 907 23.92 4.46 6.82
C ALA A 907 24.42 3.34 5.89
N ALA A 908 25.56 2.72 6.21
CA ALA A 908 26.10 1.56 5.49
C ALA A 908 25.14 0.36 5.55
N PHE A 909 24.57 0.08 6.72
CA PHE A 909 23.60 -1.00 6.91
C PHE A 909 22.32 -0.77 6.10
N LEU A 910 21.73 0.43 6.19
CA LEU A 910 20.50 0.79 5.46
C LEU A 910 20.73 0.75 3.94
N THR A 911 21.89 1.20 3.47
CA THR A 911 22.26 1.14 2.05
C THR A 911 22.37 -0.30 1.57
N SER A 912 22.98 -1.18 2.38
CA SER A 912 23.02 -2.62 2.09
C SER A 912 21.63 -3.25 2.05
N ALA A 913 20.74 -2.90 2.98
CA ALA A 913 19.37 -3.41 2.99
C ALA A 913 18.60 -2.95 1.74
N GLY A 914 18.78 -1.69 1.34
CA GLY A 914 18.23 -1.17 0.09
C GLY A 914 18.77 -1.89 -1.15
N TYR A 915 20.06 -2.21 -1.19
CA TYR A 915 20.63 -3.01 -2.28
C TYR A 915 20.16 -4.47 -2.28
N ALA A 916 19.95 -5.08 -1.11
CA ALA A 916 19.34 -6.41 -1.01
C ALA A 916 17.92 -6.41 -1.59
N PHE A 917 17.12 -5.39 -1.26
CA PHE A 917 15.79 -5.20 -1.83
C PHE A 917 15.80 -5.05 -3.36
N ILE A 918 16.71 -4.22 -3.91
CA ILE A 918 16.85 -4.03 -5.36
C ILE A 918 17.32 -5.33 -6.05
N ALA A 919 18.20 -6.09 -5.40
CA ALA A 919 18.70 -7.36 -5.92
C ALA A 919 17.72 -8.53 -5.73
N ASN A 920 16.59 -8.32 -5.03
CA ASN A 920 15.60 -9.33 -4.65
C ASN A 920 16.20 -10.48 -3.81
N GLU A 921 16.96 -10.10 -2.77
CA GLU A 921 17.74 -10.97 -1.88
C GLU A 921 17.29 -10.95 -0.42
#